data_AF-A0A6I8NPC8-F1
#
_entry.id   AF-A0A6I8NPC8-F1
#
_cell.length_a   1.000
_cell.length_b   1.000
_cell.length_c   1.000
_cell.angle_alpha   90.00
_cell.angle_beta   90.00
_cell.angle_gamma   90.00
#
_symmetry.space_group_name_H-M   'P 1'
#
loop_
_entity.id
_entity.type
_entity.pdbx_description
1 polymer ?
#
loop_
_entity_poly.entity_id
_entity_poly.type
_entity_poly.pdbx_seq_one_letter_code
_entity_poly.pdbx_strand_id
1 'polypeptide(L)'
;MTSFQEVTLPSALQTSNFAHVIFQNVAKSYLPNAHLECHYTLTQYIHPHQKDWVGIFKVGWSTARDYYTFLWSPMPENYVEGSTVNCLLSFQGYYLPNDDGEFYQFCYVTHKGEIRGASTPFQFRTSSPVEELLTMEDEGNSDMLVVTTKAGLLEFKIEKTMKEKEELLKITTVLEKETAQLREQVERLEKELNHEKERCDQLQIEQKDLIEASQSLNTENEELKKNCNDATSKVLQLEEDIMTVTQKAIAKETELDCLKDKLKKIAFEREQLECQLKTEKDEKELYKVHLKNTEIENTKLVTEVQTLKNLDGNKENIIAHYKEEVGKLQQCMAEKENLQKAFLLTVPNKEDDSFLKEQLRKAEDQVQATRQEVVFLTKELSDAVNVRDRTMADLHSARLENEKVKKQLAEAMAGLKVTIVKSEPEKTDTVEQELRREVEDLKLRLQMAADHYKEKFKECQRLQKQVNKLTDQSKTGSQQKVTDASINTDGASASADVKSTPAEFGFTLSETISELKTKGQVCEMTRAIAEKTEKYRKCKQLLLDEKAKCNGYADELAKLELKWKEQVKISDNVKLQLAKMEDHFKVQLAEKEREINELTSHLEIFTREKELKGRLDSQAEGIVNGQNPQSPQQVSHFLNPTSADIGPVPAVPTRQPVLHFGNPYGPQETRDGADGAFYPDEIQRPPTRTSPWGLEDNVVCSQPARNLSRPDGLEDLDDSNQLLFFGQETKLMLKILTESCSTTR
;
A
#
# COMPACT_ATOMS: atom_id res chain seq x y z
N MET A 1 23.17 32.91 -38.92
CA MET A 1 23.54 34.15 -39.64
C MET A 1 24.45 33.77 -40.80
N THR A 2 24.02 34.05 -42.03
CA THR A 2 24.81 33.87 -43.25
C THR A 2 25.03 35.25 -43.86
N SER A 3 26.29 35.69 -43.97
CA SER A 3 26.63 37.01 -44.49
C SER A 3 26.69 36.99 -46.01
N PHE A 4 25.97 37.91 -46.66
CA PHE A 4 26.12 38.16 -48.09
C PHE A 4 27.46 38.85 -48.38
N GLN A 5 27.94 38.68 -49.61
CA GLN A 5 29.16 39.29 -50.14
C GLN A 5 28.78 40.23 -51.28
N GLU A 6 29.07 41.53 -51.11
CA GLU A 6 28.78 42.58 -52.08
C GLU A 6 29.98 42.80 -53.00
N VAL A 7 29.75 42.95 -54.31
CA VAL A 7 30.80 43.11 -55.33
C VAL A 7 30.67 44.47 -56.01
N THR A 8 31.66 45.33 -55.81
CA THR A 8 31.73 46.66 -56.43
C THR A 8 32.45 46.60 -57.79
N LEU A 9 31.86 47.23 -58.81
CA LEU A 9 32.48 47.45 -60.13
C LEU A 9 32.67 48.95 -60.38
N PRO A 10 33.88 49.44 -60.71
CA PRO A 10 34.11 50.84 -61.06
C PRO A 10 33.97 51.08 -62.57
N SER A 11 33.36 52.21 -62.95
CA SER A 11 33.38 52.70 -64.33
C SER A 11 33.71 54.19 -64.33
N ALA A 12 34.87 54.55 -64.88
CA ALA A 12 35.36 55.92 -64.96
C ALA A 12 35.52 56.33 -66.43
N LEU A 13 34.53 57.07 -66.95
CA LEU A 13 34.61 57.71 -68.26
C LEU A 13 35.59 58.90 -68.20
N GLN A 14 36.42 59.06 -69.22
CA GLN A 14 37.36 60.19 -69.33
C GLN A 14 36.59 61.50 -69.50
N THR A 15 36.58 62.34 -68.46
CA THR A 15 35.97 63.68 -68.49
C THR A 15 36.90 64.68 -69.17
N SER A 16 36.33 65.60 -69.95
CA SER A 16 37.06 66.70 -70.61
C SER A 16 37.72 67.63 -69.59
N ASN A 17 39.00 67.97 -69.81
CA ASN A 17 39.80 68.86 -68.95
C ASN A 17 39.18 70.25 -68.68
N PHE A 18 38.20 70.66 -69.49
CA PHE A 18 37.52 71.96 -69.43
C PHE A 18 36.20 71.95 -68.63
N ALA A 19 35.76 70.79 -68.15
CA ALA A 19 34.47 70.60 -67.46
C ALA A 19 34.65 70.03 -66.04
N HIS A 20 35.72 70.40 -65.36
CA HIS A 20 35.97 69.98 -63.97
C HIS A 20 35.23 70.89 -62.95
N VAL A 21 34.74 72.04 -63.40
CA VAL A 21 33.81 72.91 -62.66
C VAL A 21 32.56 73.15 -63.50
N ILE A 22 31.40 72.93 -62.90
CA ILE A 22 30.10 73.00 -63.58
C ILE A 22 29.27 74.13 -62.96
N PHE A 23 28.87 75.12 -63.74
CA PHE A 23 27.99 76.19 -63.28
C PHE A 23 26.53 75.71 -63.27
N GLN A 24 25.81 75.93 -62.16
CA GLN A 24 24.42 75.53 -61.98
C GLN A 24 23.47 76.72 -62.17
N ASN A 25 22.24 76.43 -62.61
CA ASN A 25 21.11 77.37 -62.64
C ASN A 25 21.40 78.72 -63.34
N VAL A 26 22.25 78.70 -64.37
CA VAL A 26 22.64 79.90 -65.10
C VAL A 26 21.47 80.38 -65.96
N ALA A 27 20.90 81.53 -65.60
CA ALA A 27 19.77 82.13 -66.30
C ALA A 27 20.21 82.70 -67.65
N LYS A 28 19.28 82.77 -68.62
CA LYS A 28 19.54 83.39 -69.94
C LYS A 28 19.82 84.89 -69.85
N SER A 29 19.31 85.55 -68.81
CA SER A 29 19.56 86.96 -68.54
C SER A 29 19.47 87.29 -67.05
N TYR A 30 20.26 88.26 -66.62
CA TYR A 30 20.26 88.83 -65.27
C TYR A 30 20.00 90.33 -65.31
N LEU A 31 19.52 90.89 -64.19
CA LEU A 31 19.25 92.33 -64.09
C LEU A 31 20.56 93.12 -63.98
N PRO A 32 20.77 94.17 -64.80
CA PRO A 32 21.89 95.11 -64.62
C PRO A 32 21.86 95.75 -63.23
N ASN A 33 23.02 95.99 -62.63
CA ASN A 33 23.19 96.64 -61.32
C ASN A 33 22.54 95.91 -60.11
N ALA A 34 21.99 94.70 -60.28
CA ALA A 34 21.53 93.85 -59.17
C ALA A 34 22.64 92.90 -58.68
N HIS A 35 22.51 92.35 -57.47
CA HIS A 35 23.42 91.29 -57.01
C HIS A 35 23.23 90.01 -57.85
N LEU A 36 24.33 89.37 -58.24
CA LEU A 36 24.33 88.17 -59.07
C LEU A 36 24.95 87.00 -58.31
N GLU A 37 24.13 86.00 -58.02
CA GLU A 37 24.55 84.74 -57.42
C GLU A 37 25.02 83.75 -58.48
N CYS A 38 26.27 83.31 -58.35
CA CYS A 38 26.95 82.36 -59.22
C CYS A 38 27.12 81.05 -58.47
N HIS A 39 26.31 80.05 -58.81
CA HIS A 39 26.40 78.70 -58.26
C HIS A 39 27.30 77.84 -59.15
N TYR A 40 28.24 77.11 -58.56
CA TYR A 40 29.08 76.15 -59.28
C TYR A 40 29.46 74.95 -58.43
N THR A 41 29.76 73.85 -59.09
CA THR A 41 30.18 72.60 -58.49
C THR A 41 31.62 72.31 -58.85
N LEU A 42 32.49 72.21 -57.84
CA LEU A 42 33.80 71.61 -57.96
C LEU A 42 33.60 70.09 -58.03
N THR A 43 33.95 69.48 -59.16
CA THR A 43 33.86 68.02 -59.33
C THR A 43 35.07 67.30 -58.72
N GLN A 44 34.98 65.98 -58.57
CA GLN A 44 36.08 65.10 -58.16
C GLN A 44 37.37 65.19 -59.00
N TYR A 45 37.36 65.91 -60.13
CA TYR A 45 38.49 66.04 -61.06
C TYR A 45 39.31 67.34 -60.87
N ILE A 46 38.95 68.20 -59.91
CA ILE A 46 39.70 69.43 -59.58
C ILE A 46 40.02 69.53 -58.09
N HIS A 47 41.25 69.97 -57.81
CA HIS A 47 41.71 70.29 -56.46
C HIS A 47 41.63 71.81 -56.28
N PRO A 48 40.68 72.34 -55.49
CA PRO A 48 40.54 73.76 -55.29
C PRO A 48 41.75 74.34 -54.56
N HIS A 49 42.10 75.57 -54.87
CA HIS A 49 43.19 76.31 -54.26
C HIS A 49 42.75 77.73 -53.87
N GLN A 50 43.33 78.29 -52.81
CA GLN A 50 43.07 79.65 -52.30
C GLN A 50 43.36 80.81 -53.29
N LYS A 51 43.79 80.49 -54.51
CA LYS A 51 44.08 81.43 -55.61
C LYS A 51 43.38 81.04 -56.91
N ASP A 52 42.40 80.15 -56.81
CA ASP A 52 41.45 79.91 -57.89
C ASP A 52 40.36 80.99 -57.82
N TRP A 53 39.74 81.33 -58.94
CA TRP A 53 38.77 82.42 -59.03
C TRP A 53 37.75 82.18 -60.13
N VAL A 54 36.57 82.78 -59.98
CA VAL A 54 35.55 82.82 -61.02
C VAL A 54 35.49 84.22 -61.60
N GLY A 55 35.66 84.31 -62.91
CA GLY A 55 35.50 85.55 -63.66
C GLY A 55 34.20 85.56 -64.46
N ILE A 56 33.64 86.75 -64.66
CA ILE A 56 32.66 87.02 -65.71
C ILE A 56 33.46 87.47 -66.94
N PHE A 57 33.31 86.76 -68.05
CA PHE A 57 34.01 87.04 -69.31
C PHE A 57 33.01 87.35 -70.41
N LYS A 58 33.32 88.32 -71.26
CA LYS A 58 32.58 88.53 -72.51
C LYS A 58 32.84 87.34 -73.44
N VAL A 59 31.80 86.79 -74.06
CA VAL A 59 31.91 85.65 -74.99
C VAL A 59 32.85 86.02 -76.15
N GLY A 60 33.77 85.11 -76.49
CA GLY A 60 34.87 85.37 -77.44
C GLY A 60 36.19 85.81 -76.79
N TRP A 61 36.30 85.76 -75.46
CA TRP A 61 37.58 85.85 -74.73
C TRP A 61 38.63 84.86 -75.28
N SER A 62 39.89 85.26 -75.27
CA SER A 62 41.03 84.46 -75.76
C SER A 62 41.99 84.05 -74.63
N THR A 63 42.06 84.80 -73.54
CA THR A 63 42.94 84.54 -72.41
C THR A 63 42.23 84.73 -71.07
N ALA A 64 42.74 84.12 -70.00
CA ALA A 64 42.27 84.36 -68.64
C ALA A 64 42.52 85.80 -68.12
N ARG A 65 43.10 86.71 -68.93
CA ARG A 65 43.22 88.14 -68.61
C ARG A 65 42.04 88.97 -69.12
N ASP A 66 41.20 88.39 -69.97
CA ASP A 66 40.11 89.09 -70.67
C ASP A 66 38.81 89.11 -69.81
N TYR A 67 38.95 89.04 -68.49
CA TYR A 67 37.81 89.07 -67.57
C TYR A 67 37.24 90.49 -67.48
N TYR A 68 35.92 90.59 -67.31
CA TYR A 68 35.24 91.85 -66.99
C TYR A 68 35.36 92.16 -65.49
N THR A 69 35.00 91.17 -64.66
CA THR A 69 35.15 91.21 -63.20
C THR A 69 35.42 89.80 -62.69
N PHE A 70 35.95 89.67 -61.47
CA PHE A 70 36.25 88.38 -60.86
C PHE A 70 36.07 88.39 -59.34
N LEU A 71 35.89 87.20 -58.77
CA LEU A 71 35.94 86.94 -57.33
C LEU A 71 36.79 85.68 -57.07
N TRP A 72 37.59 85.70 -56.01
CA TRP A 72 38.32 84.52 -55.55
C TRP A 72 37.34 83.42 -55.14
N SER A 73 37.55 82.19 -55.61
CA SER A 73 36.79 81.03 -55.19
C SER A 73 37.15 80.74 -53.73
N PRO A 74 36.20 80.78 -52.77
CA PRO A 74 36.50 80.42 -51.39
C PRO A 74 36.99 78.97 -51.34
N MET A 75 38.00 78.72 -50.51
CA MET A 75 38.46 77.36 -50.23
C MET A 75 37.44 76.67 -49.31
N PRO A 76 36.87 75.51 -49.67
CA PRO A 76 35.87 74.86 -48.83
C PRO A 76 36.46 74.42 -47.49
N GLU A 77 35.84 74.85 -46.39
CA GLU A 77 36.16 74.38 -45.05
C GLU A 77 35.81 72.88 -44.95
N ASN A 78 36.83 72.04 -44.73
CA ASN A 78 36.76 70.57 -44.75
C ASN A 78 36.67 69.90 -46.15
N TYR A 79 37.35 70.44 -47.17
CA TYR A 79 37.50 69.74 -48.46
C TYR A 79 38.19 68.36 -48.31
N VAL A 80 37.57 67.32 -48.87
CA VAL A 80 38.14 65.96 -49.00
C VAL A 80 38.52 65.73 -50.46
N GLU A 81 39.72 65.20 -50.70
CA GLU A 81 40.22 64.92 -52.05
C GLU A 81 39.30 63.93 -52.80
N GLY A 82 38.92 64.27 -54.03
CA GLY A 82 37.93 63.51 -54.82
C GLY A 82 36.47 63.72 -54.43
N SER A 83 36.15 64.56 -53.44
CA SER A 83 34.75 64.95 -53.15
C SER A 83 34.22 65.97 -54.15
N THR A 84 32.89 65.99 -54.33
CA THR A 84 32.18 66.97 -55.16
C THR A 84 31.54 68.03 -54.24
N VAL A 85 31.86 69.31 -54.45
CA VAL A 85 31.49 70.41 -53.54
C VAL A 85 30.75 71.51 -54.30
N ASN A 86 29.59 71.92 -53.79
CA ASN A 86 28.85 73.06 -54.30
C ASN A 86 29.34 74.36 -53.63
N CYS A 87 29.59 75.37 -54.46
CA CYS A 87 30.11 76.68 -54.07
C CYS A 87 29.19 77.79 -54.60
N LEU A 88 29.23 78.93 -53.91
CA LEU A 88 28.43 80.12 -54.21
C LEU A 88 29.33 81.35 -54.17
N LEU A 89 29.22 82.20 -55.19
CA LEU A 89 29.82 83.54 -55.22
C LEU A 89 28.74 84.59 -55.48
N SER A 90 28.79 85.70 -54.75
CA SER A 90 27.86 86.83 -54.92
C SER A 90 28.58 88.03 -55.51
N PHE A 91 28.40 88.24 -56.82
CA PHE A 91 28.90 89.41 -57.52
C PHE A 91 28.04 90.62 -57.19
N GLN A 92 28.68 91.70 -56.75
CA GLN A 92 28.00 92.95 -56.42
C GLN A 92 27.61 93.70 -57.70
N GLY A 93 26.38 94.22 -57.77
CA GLY A 93 25.81 94.76 -59.00
C GLY A 93 26.62 95.89 -59.66
N TYR A 94 27.32 96.70 -58.86
CA TYR A 94 28.18 97.79 -59.36
C TYR A 94 29.50 97.33 -60.00
N TYR A 95 29.81 96.03 -59.95
CA TYR A 95 30.91 95.41 -60.71
C TYR A 95 30.42 94.63 -61.96
N LEU A 96 29.11 94.58 -62.21
CA LEU A 96 28.53 93.85 -63.33
C LEU A 96 28.42 94.74 -64.59
N PRO A 97 28.43 94.15 -65.79
CA PRO A 97 28.05 94.84 -67.01
C PRO A 97 26.67 95.49 -66.91
N ASN A 98 26.52 96.60 -67.62
CA ASN A 98 25.22 97.23 -67.86
C ASN A 98 24.50 96.51 -69.02
N ASP A 99 23.31 96.99 -69.39
CA ASP A 99 22.61 96.53 -70.59
C ASP A 99 23.31 97.09 -71.86
N ASP A 100 24.37 96.39 -72.27
CA ASP A 100 25.17 96.68 -73.46
C ASP A 100 24.87 95.74 -74.63
N GLY A 101 23.91 94.82 -74.46
CA GLY A 101 23.51 93.81 -75.43
C GLY A 101 24.51 92.65 -75.62
N GLU A 102 25.63 92.65 -74.91
CA GLU A 102 26.68 91.65 -75.07
C GLU A 102 26.38 90.36 -74.30
N PHE A 103 26.97 89.26 -74.76
CA PHE A 103 26.89 87.98 -74.07
C PHE A 103 28.10 87.78 -73.15
N TYR A 104 27.81 87.31 -71.94
CA TYR A 104 28.75 87.03 -70.88
C TYR A 104 28.63 85.58 -70.43
N GLN A 105 29.70 85.03 -69.85
CA GLN A 105 29.72 83.71 -69.24
C GLN A 105 30.62 83.72 -68.00
N PHE A 106 30.33 82.86 -67.03
CA PHE A 106 31.25 82.58 -65.95
C PHE A 106 32.34 81.63 -66.43
N CYS A 107 33.58 81.85 -66.03
CA CYS A 107 34.69 80.91 -66.21
C CYS A 107 35.43 80.70 -64.89
N TYR A 108 35.68 79.45 -64.53
CA TYR A 108 36.52 79.08 -63.38
C TYR A 108 37.98 78.98 -63.81
N VAL A 109 38.85 79.75 -63.17
CA VAL A 109 40.28 79.85 -63.45
C VAL A 109 41.08 79.40 -62.24
N THR A 110 42.02 78.48 -62.47
CA THR A 110 42.91 77.98 -61.40
C THR A 110 44.06 78.94 -61.10
N HIS A 111 44.74 78.72 -59.99
CA HIS A 111 45.98 79.40 -59.59
C HIS A 111 47.14 79.25 -60.62
N LYS A 112 47.02 78.31 -61.56
CA LYS A 112 47.95 78.13 -62.69
C LYS A 112 47.58 78.96 -63.93
N GLY A 113 46.42 79.62 -63.91
CA GLY A 113 45.85 80.34 -65.06
C GLY A 113 45.07 79.44 -66.04
N GLU A 114 44.86 78.17 -65.72
CA GLU A 114 44.10 77.23 -66.55
C GLU A 114 42.59 77.38 -66.29
N ILE A 115 41.79 77.40 -67.35
CA ILE A 115 40.32 77.47 -67.27
C ILE A 115 39.76 76.04 -67.18
N ARG A 116 39.01 75.75 -66.12
CA ARG A 116 38.52 74.40 -65.77
C ARG A 116 37.00 74.25 -65.74
N GLY A 117 36.27 75.31 -66.06
CA GLY A 117 34.83 75.32 -66.22
C GLY A 117 34.37 76.61 -66.91
N ALA A 118 33.30 76.54 -67.70
CA ALA A 118 32.65 77.68 -68.35
C ALA A 118 31.13 77.50 -68.35
N SER A 119 30.36 78.57 -68.12
CA SER A 119 28.89 78.52 -68.15
C SER A 119 28.32 78.63 -69.56
N THR A 120 27.02 78.35 -69.69
CA THR A 120 26.22 78.85 -70.81
C THR A 120 26.26 80.39 -70.85
N PRO A 121 26.24 81.03 -72.04
CA PRO A 121 26.14 82.47 -72.16
C PRO A 121 24.83 83.06 -71.62
N PHE A 122 24.92 84.28 -71.09
CA PHE A 122 23.82 85.09 -70.56
C PHE A 122 24.02 86.58 -70.89
N GLN A 123 22.95 87.38 -70.80
CA GLN A 123 23.00 88.84 -71.00
C GLN A 123 22.62 89.59 -69.71
N PHE A 124 23.12 90.82 -69.53
CA PHE A 124 22.60 91.73 -68.52
C PHE A 124 21.51 92.58 -69.16
N ARG A 125 20.23 92.33 -68.85
CA ARG A 125 19.09 93.06 -69.42
C ARG A 125 17.85 93.01 -68.55
N THR A 126 16.99 94.02 -68.65
CA THR A 126 15.65 94.00 -68.03
C THR A 126 14.64 93.22 -68.89
N SER A 127 13.72 92.49 -68.26
CA SER A 127 12.67 91.73 -68.96
C SER A 127 11.60 92.65 -69.59
N SER A 128 11.15 92.30 -70.81
CA SER A 128 10.20 93.10 -71.59
C SER A 128 8.74 92.67 -71.34
N PRO A 129 7.75 93.59 -71.27
CA PRO A 129 6.35 93.25 -70.98
C PRO A 129 5.59 92.46 -72.06
N VAL A 130 6.17 92.26 -73.25
CA VAL A 130 5.43 91.75 -74.43
C VAL A 130 5.16 90.23 -74.38
N GLU A 131 5.80 89.48 -73.47
CA GLU A 131 5.60 88.03 -73.29
C GLU A 131 4.32 87.66 -72.47
N GLU A 132 3.36 88.59 -72.32
CA GLU A 132 2.16 88.39 -71.49
C GLU A 132 0.98 87.69 -72.19
N LEU A 133 1.02 87.52 -73.53
CA LEU A 133 0.03 86.75 -74.27
C LEU A 133 0.52 85.30 -74.47
N LEU A 134 -0.15 84.35 -73.84
CA LEU A 134 0.13 82.91 -73.96
C LEU A 134 -1.00 82.22 -74.70
N THR A 135 -0.67 81.55 -75.80
CA THR A 135 -1.57 80.61 -76.49
C THR A 135 -1.51 79.25 -75.81
N MET A 136 -2.66 78.72 -75.40
CA MET A 136 -2.79 77.31 -75.03
C MET A 136 -3.55 76.55 -76.11
N GLU A 137 -3.08 75.34 -76.39
CA GLU A 137 -3.82 74.33 -77.13
C GLU A 137 -4.76 73.61 -76.15
N ASP A 138 -6.01 73.37 -76.57
CA ASP A 138 -6.99 72.64 -75.77
C ASP A 138 -6.72 71.13 -75.89
N GLU A 139 -6.59 70.41 -74.77
CA GLU A 139 -6.28 68.97 -74.76
C GLU A 139 -7.46 68.10 -75.27
N GLY A 140 -8.57 68.73 -75.69
CA GLY A 140 -9.76 68.13 -76.29
C GLY A 140 -9.77 68.01 -77.82
N ASN A 141 -8.64 67.70 -78.45
CA ASN A 141 -8.53 67.27 -79.87
C ASN A 141 -9.21 68.19 -80.92
N SER A 142 -9.38 69.48 -80.60
CA SER A 142 -10.14 70.46 -81.38
C SER A 142 -9.19 71.53 -81.93
N ASP A 143 -9.25 71.77 -83.24
CA ASP A 143 -8.35 72.66 -84.01
C ASP A 143 -8.68 74.16 -83.79
N MET A 144 -8.78 74.58 -82.52
CA MET A 144 -9.27 75.88 -82.09
C MET A 144 -8.36 76.48 -81.00
N LEU A 145 -7.44 77.37 -81.40
CA LEU A 145 -6.67 78.15 -80.45
C LEU A 145 -7.56 79.17 -79.71
N VAL A 146 -7.71 79.01 -78.39
CA VAL A 146 -8.43 79.97 -77.56
C VAL A 146 -7.45 81.02 -77.03
N VAL A 147 -7.49 82.22 -77.61
CA VAL A 147 -6.73 83.38 -77.10
C VAL A 147 -7.42 83.91 -75.84
N THR A 148 -7.04 83.39 -74.68
CA THR A 148 -7.50 83.88 -73.38
C THR A 148 -6.53 84.92 -72.82
N THR A 149 -7.04 85.83 -71.98
CA THR A 149 -6.16 86.65 -71.15
C THR A 149 -5.51 85.77 -70.09
N LYS A 150 -4.22 85.98 -69.85
CA LYS A 150 -3.42 85.27 -68.82
C LYS A 150 -4.11 85.21 -67.45
N ALA A 151 -4.88 86.23 -67.08
CA ALA A 151 -5.69 86.27 -65.86
C ALA A 151 -6.75 85.15 -65.80
N GLY A 152 -7.64 85.04 -66.79
CA GLY A 152 -8.72 84.05 -66.77
C GLY A 152 -8.23 82.60 -66.85
N LEU A 153 -7.12 82.37 -67.56
CA LEU A 153 -6.44 81.06 -67.57
C LEU A 153 -5.87 80.71 -66.19
N LEU A 154 -5.28 81.68 -65.50
CA LEU A 154 -4.79 81.49 -64.13
C LEU A 154 -5.94 81.24 -63.15
N GLU A 155 -7.07 81.94 -63.28
CA GLU A 155 -8.28 81.70 -62.46
C GLU A 155 -8.80 80.26 -62.62
N PHE A 156 -8.99 79.77 -63.86
CA PHE A 156 -9.41 78.39 -64.10
C PHE A 156 -8.42 77.36 -63.55
N LYS A 157 -7.10 77.61 -63.72
CA LYS A 157 -6.06 76.75 -63.18
C LYS A 157 -6.05 76.74 -61.65
N ILE A 158 -6.26 77.90 -61.01
CA ILE A 158 -6.40 78.03 -59.56
C ILE A 158 -7.61 77.22 -59.08
N GLU A 159 -8.78 77.33 -59.73
CA GLU A 159 -9.98 76.60 -59.32
C GLU A 159 -9.83 75.08 -59.47
N LYS A 160 -9.25 74.60 -60.58
CA LYS A 160 -8.92 73.18 -60.76
C LYS A 160 -7.96 72.68 -59.66
N THR A 161 -6.86 73.40 -59.40
CA THR A 161 -5.91 73.05 -58.34
C THR A 161 -6.50 73.18 -56.93
N MET A 162 -7.47 74.08 -56.70
CA MET A 162 -8.20 74.16 -55.43
C MET A 162 -9.10 72.94 -55.21
N LYS A 163 -9.79 72.46 -56.25
CA LYS A 163 -10.60 71.24 -56.18
C LYS A 163 -9.74 69.99 -55.96
N GLU A 164 -8.65 69.85 -56.71
CA GLU A 164 -7.66 68.78 -56.51
C GLU A 164 -7.09 68.80 -55.08
N LYS A 165 -6.78 69.99 -54.53
CA LYS A 165 -6.37 70.16 -53.13
C LYS A 165 -7.44 69.73 -52.13
N GLU A 166 -8.72 70.00 -52.39
CA GLU A 166 -9.82 69.58 -51.51
C GLU A 166 -10.02 68.05 -51.53
N GLU A 167 -9.91 67.42 -52.70
CA GLU A 167 -9.98 65.97 -52.86
C GLU A 167 -8.78 65.28 -52.19
N LEU A 168 -7.57 65.82 -52.36
CA LEU A 168 -6.38 65.36 -51.65
C LEU A 168 -6.51 65.52 -50.12
N LEU A 169 -7.05 66.65 -49.63
CA LEU A 169 -7.32 66.85 -48.20
C LEU A 169 -8.27 65.79 -47.65
N LYS A 170 -9.34 65.44 -48.38
CA LYS A 170 -10.26 64.36 -47.97
C LYS A 170 -9.52 63.03 -47.85
N ILE A 171 -8.71 62.67 -48.85
CA ILE A 171 -7.89 61.44 -48.84
C ILE A 171 -6.91 61.45 -47.65
N THR A 172 -6.19 62.56 -47.42
CA THR A 172 -5.27 62.70 -46.28
C THR A 172 -6.00 62.50 -44.95
N THR A 173 -7.19 63.09 -44.74
CA THR A 173 -7.93 62.89 -43.48
C THR A 173 -8.44 61.46 -43.26
N VAL A 174 -8.63 60.68 -44.33
CA VAL A 174 -8.96 59.25 -44.23
C VAL A 174 -7.71 58.44 -43.85
N LEU A 175 -6.59 58.66 -44.55
CA LEU A 175 -5.31 58.01 -44.24
C LEU A 175 -4.79 58.36 -42.84
N GLU A 176 -5.03 59.58 -42.34
CA GLU A 176 -4.73 59.98 -40.96
C GLU A 176 -5.56 59.19 -39.93
N LYS A 177 -6.84 58.90 -40.23
CA LYS A 177 -7.68 58.05 -39.37
C LYS A 177 -7.25 56.60 -39.40
N GLU A 178 -6.97 56.04 -40.58
CA GLU A 178 -6.49 54.66 -40.74
C GLU A 178 -5.13 54.48 -40.05
N THR A 179 -4.19 55.41 -40.21
CA THR A 179 -2.89 55.35 -39.52
C THR A 179 -3.01 55.53 -38.01
N ALA A 180 -3.97 56.32 -37.51
CA ALA A 180 -4.27 56.39 -36.08
C ALA A 180 -4.86 55.07 -35.54
N GLN A 181 -5.82 54.46 -36.25
CA GLN A 181 -6.42 53.18 -35.88
C GLN A 181 -5.39 52.04 -35.89
N LEU A 182 -4.51 51.98 -36.90
CA LEU A 182 -3.43 51.00 -36.97
C LEU A 182 -2.42 51.18 -35.83
N ARG A 183 -2.05 52.42 -35.47
CA ARG A 183 -1.19 52.67 -34.29
C ARG A 183 -1.83 52.19 -33.00
N GLU A 184 -3.13 52.46 -32.80
CA GLU A 184 -3.86 52.00 -31.63
C GLU A 184 -3.94 50.46 -31.58
N GLN A 185 -4.12 49.81 -32.73
CA GLN A 185 -4.11 48.35 -32.83
C GLN A 185 -2.73 47.75 -32.52
N VAL A 186 -1.64 48.38 -33.00
CA VAL A 186 -0.27 47.99 -32.64
C VAL A 186 -0.06 48.13 -31.13
N GLU A 187 -0.46 49.26 -30.52
CA GLU A 187 -0.31 49.47 -29.07
C GLU A 187 -1.10 48.43 -28.24
N ARG A 188 -2.30 48.04 -28.68
CA ARG A 188 -3.07 46.95 -28.05
C ARG A 188 -2.34 45.61 -28.14
N LEU A 189 -1.87 45.24 -29.33
CA LEU A 189 -1.14 43.98 -29.55
C LEU A 189 0.21 43.95 -28.81
N GLU A 190 0.90 45.08 -28.67
CA GLU A 190 2.12 45.20 -27.87
C GLU A 190 1.85 44.97 -26.37
N LYS A 191 0.72 45.50 -25.85
CA LYS A 191 0.29 45.25 -24.46
C LYS A 191 -0.08 43.79 -24.23
N GLU A 192 -0.84 43.18 -25.14
CA GLU A 192 -1.19 41.75 -25.08
C GLU A 192 0.07 40.87 -25.15
N LEU A 193 1.00 41.16 -26.05
CA LEU A 193 2.27 40.45 -26.18
C LEU A 193 3.14 40.57 -24.92
N ASN A 194 3.16 41.74 -24.26
CA ASN A 194 3.91 41.91 -23.02
C ASN A 194 3.24 41.20 -21.84
N HIS A 195 1.91 41.25 -21.74
CA HIS A 195 1.17 40.48 -20.73
C HIS A 195 1.40 38.97 -20.87
N GLU A 196 1.41 38.46 -22.11
CA GLU A 196 1.66 37.04 -22.37
C GLU A 196 3.11 36.63 -22.11
N LYS A 197 4.09 37.52 -22.29
CA LYS A 197 5.48 37.31 -21.84
C LYS A 197 5.57 37.23 -20.32
N GLU A 198 4.98 38.19 -19.60
CA GLU A 198 4.94 38.19 -18.13
C GLU A 198 4.28 36.90 -17.60
N ARG A 199 3.22 36.42 -18.25
CA ARG A 199 2.57 35.14 -17.95
C ARG A 199 3.49 33.95 -18.20
N CYS A 200 4.27 33.95 -19.29
CA CYS A 200 5.26 32.92 -19.58
C CYS A 200 6.40 32.90 -18.55
N ASP A 201 6.93 34.08 -18.18
CA ASP A 201 8.00 34.21 -17.18
C ASP A 201 7.52 33.73 -15.80
N GLN A 202 6.29 34.09 -15.41
CA GLN A 202 5.66 33.62 -14.17
C GLN A 202 5.48 32.09 -14.17
N LEU A 203 5.00 31.50 -15.27
CA LEU A 203 4.89 30.04 -15.41
C LEU A 203 6.25 29.34 -15.42
N GLN A 204 7.30 29.97 -15.93
CA GLN A 204 8.65 29.43 -15.89
C GLN A 204 9.21 29.39 -14.46
N ILE A 205 8.91 30.41 -13.64
CA ILE A 205 9.24 30.41 -12.21
C ILE A 205 8.45 29.29 -11.49
N GLU A 206 7.13 29.21 -11.68
CA GLU A 206 6.31 28.16 -11.06
C GLU A 206 6.73 26.75 -11.46
N GLN A 207 7.10 26.54 -12.74
CA GLN A 207 7.64 25.27 -13.21
C GLN A 207 8.97 24.94 -12.52
N LYS A 208 9.86 25.92 -12.36
CA LYS A 208 11.14 25.74 -11.68
C LYS A 208 10.95 25.40 -10.20
N ASP A 209 10.11 26.15 -9.49
CA ASP A 209 9.79 25.92 -8.08
C ASP A 209 9.16 24.54 -7.86
N LEU A 210 8.28 24.11 -8.78
CA LEU A 210 7.68 22.76 -8.75
C LEU A 210 8.73 21.66 -9.00
N ILE A 211 9.71 21.89 -9.87
CA ILE A 211 10.83 20.96 -10.09
C ILE A 211 11.71 20.87 -8.84
N GLU A 212 12.05 21.99 -8.21
CA GLU A 212 12.86 22.02 -6.98
C GLU A 212 12.11 21.33 -5.81
N ALA A 213 10.81 21.58 -5.65
CA ALA A 213 9.97 20.88 -4.68
C ALA A 213 9.88 19.37 -4.95
N SER A 214 9.73 18.96 -6.21
CA SER A 214 9.73 17.55 -6.61
C SER A 214 11.07 16.86 -6.34
N GLN A 215 12.20 17.54 -6.58
CA GLN A 215 13.52 17.04 -6.23
C GLN A 215 13.70 16.88 -4.72
N SER A 216 13.25 17.86 -3.93
CA SER A 216 13.29 17.80 -2.47
C SER A 216 12.46 16.62 -1.93
N LEU A 217 11.22 16.46 -2.40
CA LEU A 217 10.36 15.32 -2.05
C LEU A 217 10.97 13.98 -2.48
N ASN A 218 11.68 13.92 -3.60
CA ASN A 218 12.39 12.71 -4.04
C ASN A 218 13.55 12.36 -3.10
N THR A 219 14.31 13.37 -2.62
CA THR A 219 15.37 13.14 -1.62
C THR A 219 14.82 12.67 -0.28
N GLU A 220 13.72 13.25 0.20
CA GLU A 220 13.03 12.81 1.42
C GLU A 220 12.49 11.37 1.28
N ASN A 221 11.92 11.02 0.12
CA ASN A 221 11.46 9.65 -0.14
C ASN A 221 12.59 8.62 -0.12
N GLU A 222 13.75 8.91 -0.71
CA GLU A 222 14.90 7.99 -0.66
C GLU A 222 15.49 7.89 0.77
N GLU A 223 15.48 8.97 1.56
CA GLU A 223 15.86 8.92 2.98
C GLU A 223 14.86 8.09 3.81
N LEU A 224 13.55 8.31 3.64
CA LEU A 224 12.50 7.52 4.29
C LEU A 224 12.59 6.04 3.91
N LYS A 225 12.81 5.73 2.64
CA LYS A 225 13.01 4.36 2.13
C LYS A 225 14.25 3.71 2.75
N LYS A 226 15.37 4.44 2.88
CA LYS A 226 16.55 3.96 3.61
C LYS A 226 16.21 3.67 5.08
N ASN A 227 15.54 4.60 5.77
CA ASN A 227 15.12 4.43 7.16
C ASN A 227 14.16 3.24 7.34
N CYS A 228 13.26 2.99 6.39
CA CYS A 228 12.39 1.82 6.37
C CYS A 228 13.17 0.52 6.14
N ASN A 229 14.19 0.51 5.27
CA ASN A 229 15.06 -0.65 5.07
C ASN A 229 15.91 -0.96 6.32
N ASP A 230 16.44 0.08 6.98
CA ASP A 230 17.20 -0.05 8.23
C ASP A 230 16.29 -0.55 9.38
N ALA A 231 15.04 -0.09 9.44
CA ALA A 231 14.03 -0.58 10.38
C ALA A 231 13.64 -2.04 10.10
N THR A 232 13.42 -2.40 8.84
CA THR A 232 13.11 -3.78 8.41
C THR A 232 14.26 -4.73 8.76
N SER A 233 15.51 -4.32 8.51
CA SER A 233 16.70 -5.11 8.87
C SER A 233 16.81 -5.33 10.39
N LYS A 234 16.46 -4.33 11.21
CA LYS A 234 16.38 -4.47 12.67
C LYS A 234 15.26 -5.41 13.11
N VAL A 235 14.10 -5.38 12.44
CA VAL A 235 13.00 -6.33 12.71
C VAL A 235 13.44 -7.76 12.40
N LEU A 236 14.04 -8.01 11.24
CA LEU A 236 14.56 -9.33 10.87
C LEU A 236 15.61 -9.84 11.87
N GLN A 237 16.51 -8.97 12.35
CA GLN A 237 17.48 -9.35 13.39
C GLN A 237 16.80 -9.71 14.71
N LEU A 238 15.77 -8.96 15.13
CA LEU A 238 15.01 -9.26 16.34
C LEU A 238 14.17 -10.53 16.21
N GLU A 239 13.65 -10.83 15.01
CA GLU A 239 12.96 -12.09 14.71
C GLU A 239 13.92 -13.28 14.80
N GLU A 240 15.14 -13.16 14.26
CA GLU A 240 16.19 -14.17 14.43
C GLU A 240 16.57 -14.33 15.91
N ASP A 241 16.81 -13.24 16.64
CA ASP A 241 17.16 -13.27 18.06
C ASP A 241 16.05 -13.96 18.89
N ILE A 242 14.78 -13.60 18.67
CA ILE A 242 13.62 -14.25 19.28
C ILE A 242 13.61 -15.74 18.95
N MET A 243 13.83 -16.12 17.68
CA MET A 243 13.88 -17.52 17.27
C MET A 243 15.01 -18.30 17.98
N THR A 244 16.21 -17.71 18.13
CA THR A 244 17.30 -18.37 18.88
C THR A 244 17.00 -18.49 20.38
N VAL A 245 16.35 -17.49 20.98
CA VAL A 245 15.94 -17.51 22.39
C VAL A 245 14.85 -18.55 22.62
N THR A 246 13.85 -18.62 21.74
CA THR A 246 12.79 -19.64 21.77
C THR A 246 13.37 -21.05 21.61
N GLN A 247 14.30 -21.26 20.68
CA GLN A 247 14.97 -22.55 20.51
C GLN A 247 15.79 -22.96 21.75
N LYS A 248 16.50 -22.01 22.38
CA LYS A 248 17.20 -22.24 23.66
C LYS A 248 16.23 -22.55 24.81
N ALA A 249 15.08 -21.89 24.86
CA ALA A 249 14.04 -22.15 25.86
C ALA A 249 13.44 -23.55 25.69
N ILE A 250 13.10 -23.96 24.46
CA ILE A 250 12.62 -25.33 24.14
C ILE A 250 13.67 -26.38 24.54
N ALA A 251 14.94 -26.15 24.21
CA ALA A 251 16.03 -27.06 24.60
C ALA A 251 16.15 -27.18 26.13
N LYS A 252 15.94 -26.09 26.88
CA LYS A 252 15.96 -26.11 28.35
C LYS A 252 14.72 -26.76 28.96
N GLU A 253 13.53 -26.59 28.37
CA GLU A 253 12.33 -27.31 28.83
C GLU A 253 12.47 -28.83 28.60
N THR A 254 13.00 -29.26 27.45
CA THR A 254 13.23 -30.69 27.19
C THR A 254 14.30 -31.30 28.10
N GLU A 255 15.37 -30.55 28.43
CA GLU A 255 16.34 -30.95 29.46
C GLU A 255 15.68 -31.08 30.85
N LEU A 256 14.81 -30.13 31.21
CA LEU A 256 14.07 -30.11 32.46
C LEU A 256 13.10 -31.30 32.54
N ASP A 257 12.39 -31.66 31.47
CA ASP A 257 11.56 -32.85 31.40
C ASP A 257 12.37 -34.15 31.51
N CYS A 258 13.54 -34.23 30.86
CA CYS A 258 14.47 -35.35 31.05
C CYS A 258 14.93 -35.50 32.51
N LEU A 259 15.09 -34.38 33.23
CA LEU A 259 15.40 -34.38 34.66
C LEU A 259 14.18 -34.74 35.52
N LYS A 260 12.96 -34.28 35.20
CA LYS A 260 11.71 -34.71 35.86
C LYS A 260 11.56 -36.23 35.77
N ASP A 261 11.81 -36.84 34.62
CA ASP A 261 11.66 -38.28 34.42
C ASP A 261 12.75 -39.10 35.11
N LYS A 262 14.00 -38.60 35.17
CA LYS A 262 15.04 -39.19 36.03
C LYS A 262 14.65 -39.12 37.50
N LEU A 263 14.08 -38.00 37.95
CA LEU A 263 13.62 -37.83 39.34
C LEU A 263 12.46 -38.77 39.68
N LYS A 264 11.49 -38.97 38.76
CA LYS A 264 10.43 -39.99 38.92
C LYS A 264 11.00 -41.40 39.05
N LYS A 265 11.99 -41.78 38.25
CA LYS A 265 12.66 -43.10 38.34
C LYS A 265 13.34 -43.30 39.69
N ILE A 266 14.14 -42.33 40.13
CA ILE A 266 14.80 -42.36 41.45
C ILE A 266 13.77 -42.39 42.59
N ALA A 267 12.64 -41.69 42.46
CA ALA A 267 11.56 -41.74 43.45
C ALA A 267 10.91 -43.12 43.55
N PHE A 268 10.69 -43.80 42.41
CA PHE A 268 10.19 -45.18 42.36
C PHE A 268 11.21 -46.18 42.92
N GLU A 269 12.50 -46.06 42.55
CA GLU A 269 13.59 -46.88 43.11
C GLU A 269 13.68 -46.71 44.64
N ARG A 270 13.55 -45.48 45.14
CA ARG A 270 13.49 -45.19 46.59
C ARG A 270 12.29 -45.85 47.25
N GLU A 271 11.10 -45.75 46.67
CA GLU A 271 9.86 -46.37 47.19
C GLU A 271 9.96 -47.92 47.18
N GLN A 272 10.58 -48.50 46.14
CA GLN A 272 10.87 -49.93 46.08
C GLN A 272 11.84 -50.36 47.19
N LEU A 273 12.94 -49.62 47.39
CA LEU A 273 13.91 -49.87 48.47
C LEU A 273 13.29 -49.67 49.86
N GLU A 274 12.39 -48.71 50.02
CA GLU A 274 11.64 -48.47 51.27
C GLU A 274 10.67 -49.61 51.57
N CYS A 275 10.01 -50.16 50.54
CA CYS A 275 9.19 -51.36 50.64
C CYS A 275 10.03 -52.60 51.02
N GLN A 276 11.19 -52.82 50.39
CA GLN A 276 12.12 -53.89 50.76
C GLN A 276 12.63 -53.73 52.20
N LEU A 277 12.99 -52.51 52.61
CA LEU A 277 13.43 -52.23 53.97
C LEU A 277 12.29 -52.41 54.99
N LYS A 278 11.03 -52.31 54.57
CA LYS A 278 9.85 -52.65 55.38
C LYS A 278 9.66 -54.16 55.49
N THR A 279 9.77 -54.94 54.39
CA THR A 279 9.68 -56.40 54.46
C THR A 279 10.81 -56.99 55.31
N GLU A 280 12.05 -56.53 55.14
CA GLU A 280 13.20 -56.93 55.98
C GLU A 280 13.02 -56.61 57.46
N LYS A 281 12.37 -55.47 57.78
CA LYS A 281 11.99 -55.14 59.17
C LYS A 281 10.96 -56.10 59.74
N ASP A 282 9.95 -56.45 58.95
CA ASP A 282 8.85 -57.31 59.37
C ASP A 282 9.32 -58.78 59.50
N GLU A 283 10.20 -59.24 58.62
CA GLU A 283 10.91 -60.51 58.76
C GLU A 283 11.80 -60.53 60.00
N LYS A 284 12.57 -59.47 60.25
CA LYS A 284 13.37 -59.35 61.49
C LYS A 284 12.51 -59.37 62.76
N GLU A 285 11.33 -58.75 62.74
CA GLU A 285 10.37 -58.79 63.84
C GLU A 285 9.80 -60.22 64.01
N LEU A 286 9.50 -60.91 62.92
CA LEU A 286 9.08 -62.31 62.92
C LEU A 286 10.17 -63.25 63.47
N TYR A 287 11.43 -63.10 63.04
CA TYR A 287 12.57 -63.86 63.59
C TYR A 287 12.76 -63.59 65.10
N LYS A 288 12.54 -62.35 65.55
CA LYS A 288 12.58 -61.99 66.98
C LYS A 288 11.44 -62.64 67.77
N VAL A 289 10.25 -62.82 67.16
CA VAL A 289 9.15 -63.59 67.76
C VAL A 289 9.48 -65.09 67.79
N HIS A 290 10.03 -65.66 66.72
CA HIS A 290 10.50 -67.05 66.71
C HIS A 290 11.54 -67.32 67.79
N LEU A 291 12.57 -66.46 67.91
CA LEU A 291 13.59 -66.58 68.95
C LEU A 291 12.97 -66.60 70.35
N LYS A 292 12.05 -65.67 70.65
CA LYS A 292 11.31 -65.67 71.93
C LYS A 292 10.48 -66.94 72.15
N ASN A 293 9.85 -67.47 71.11
CA ASN A 293 9.08 -68.72 71.22
C ASN A 293 10.01 -69.90 71.53
N THR A 294 11.18 -69.99 70.89
CA THR A 294 12.20 -71.01 71.18
C THR A 294 12.83 -70.83 72.57
N GLU A 295 13.01 -69.60 73.05
CA GLU A 295 13.41 -69.31 74.44
C GLU A 295 12.34 -69.78 75.44
N ILE A 296 11.05 -69.51 75.16
CA ILE A 296 9.92 -70.00 75.98
C ILE A 296 9.85 -71.52 75.96
N GLU A 297 10.03 -72.17 74.81
CA GLU A 297 10.07 -73.63 74.70
C GLU A 297 11.24 -74.24 75.46
N ASN A 298 12.45 -73.67 75.34
CA ASN A 298 13.61 -74.08 76.12
C ASN A 298 13.36 -73.92 77.63
N THR A 299 12.75 -72.83 78.09
CA THR A 299 12.41 -72.68 79.52
C THR A 299 11.40 -73.73 79.99
N LYS A 300 10.38 -74.06 79.16
CA LYS A 300 9.46 -75.18 79.45
C LYS A 300 10.19 -76.52 79.55
N LEU A 301 11.01 -76.86 78.56
CA LEU A 301 11.80 -78.10 78.54
C LEU A 301 12.78 -78.17 79.73
N VAL A 302 13.41 -77.06 80.10
CA VAL A 302 14.26 -76.98 81.30
C VAL A 302 13.44 -77.21 82.58
N THR A 303 12.22 -76.65 82.69
CA THR A 303 11.35 -76.94 83.84
C THR A 303 10.89 -78.40 83.87
N GLU A 304 10.60 -79.01 82.72
CA GLU A 304 10.21 -80.41 82.62
C GLU A 304 11.37 -81.37 82.95
N VAL A 305 12.57 -81.09 82.44
CA VAL A 305 13.79 -81.80 82.85
C VAL A 305 14.03 -81.66 84.36
N GLN A 306 13.79 -80.48 84.94
CA GLN A 306 13.92 -80.28 86.38
C GLN A 306 12.85 -81.05 87.20
N THR A 307 11.59 -81.13 86.73
CA THR A 307 10.57 -81.95 87.42
C THR A 307 10.85 -83.45 87.28
N LEU A 308 11.31 -83.91 86.11
CA LEU A 308 11.75 -85.28 85.89
C LEU A 308 12.95 -85.63 86.77
N LYS A 309 13.94 -84.73 86.90
CA LYS A 309 15.09 -84.90 87.80
C LYS A 309 14.67 -84.97 89.28
N ASN A 310 13.70 -84.16 89.70
CA ASN A 310 13.15 -84.25 91.05
C ASN A 310 12.40 -85.58 91.28
N LEU A 311 11.64 -86.06 90.27
CA LEU A 311 10.95 -87.34 90.32
C LEU A 311 11.92 -88.53 90.31
N ASP A 312 13.02 -88.43 89.58
CA ASP A 312 14.09 -89.42 89.55
C ASP A 312 14.85 -89.46 90.88
N GLY A 313 15.19 -88.30 91.46
CA GLY A 313 15.72 -88.21 92.83
C GLY A 313 14.77 -88.80 93.88
N ASN A 314 13.46 -88.64 93.72
CA ASN A 314 12.48 -89.31 94.58
C ASN A 314 12.46 -90.83 94.37
N LYS A 315 12.62 -91.33 93.14
CA LYS A 315 12.77 -92.76 92.86
C LYS A 315 14.07 -93.32 93.43
N GLU A 316 15.19 -92.62 93.28
CA GLU A 316 16.48 -92.94 93.90
C GLU A 316 16.34 -93.07 95.43
N ASN A 317 15.65 -92.13 96.10
CA ASN A 317 15.36 -92.20 97.53
C ASN A 317 14.50 -93.43 97.90
N ILE A 318 13.46 -93.75 97.12
CA ILE A 318 12.63 -94.95 97.30
C ILE A 318 13.43 -96.23 97.06
N ILE A 319 14.31 -96.24 96.06
CA ILE A 319 15.22 -97.35 95.76
C ILE A 319 16.24 -97.52 96.88
N ALA A 320 16.76 -96.44 97.47
CA ALA A 320 17.64 -96.50 98.64
C ALA A 320 16.93 -97.11 99.85
N HIS A 321 15.70 -96.67 100.15
CA HIS A 321 14.85 -97.27 101.18
C HIS A 321 14.60 -98.77 100.92
N TYR A 322 14.22 -99.16 99.70
CA TYR A 322 14.03 -100.57 99.38
C TYR A 322 15.33 -101.39 99.39
N LYS A 323 16.49 -100.80 99.03
CA LYS A 323 17.80 -101.45 99.20
C LYS A 323 18.12 -101.69 100.68
N GLU A 324 17.77 -100.75 101.56
CA GLU A 324 17.91 -100.91 103.01
C GLU A 324 17.01 -102.03 103.54
N GLU A 325 15.73 -102.05 103.15
CA GLU A 325 14.78 -103.12 103.51
C GLU A 325 15.18 -104.49 102.95
N VAL A 326 15.67 -104.55 101.71
CA VAL A 326 16.24 -105.78 101.13
C VAL A 326 17.48 -106.22 101.90
N GLY A 327 18.33 -105.30 102.38
CA GLY A 327 19.45 -105.61 103.26
C GLY A 327 18.99 -106.27 104.57
N LYS A 328 17.96 -105.70 105.24
CA LYS A 328 17.36 -106.28 106.45
C LYS A 328 16.76 -107.67 106.18
N LEU A 329 16.05 -107.84 105.07
CA LEU A 329 15.48 -109.13 104.66
C LEU A 329 16.54 -110.15 104.27
N GLN A 330 17.63 -109.75 103.61
CA GLN A 330 18.75 -110.64 103.30
C GLN A 330 19.47 -111.09 104.56
N GLN A 331 19.59 -110.23 105.58
CA GLN A 331 20.14 -110.60 106.87
C GLN A 331 19.23 -111.61 107.60
N CYS A 332 17.92 -111.40 107.61
CA CYS A 332 16.93 -112.36 108.11
C CYS A 332 16.91 -113.68 107.30
N MET A 333 17.13 -113.63 105.98
CA MET A 333 17.30 -114.83 105.16
C MET A 333 18.61 -115.56 105.45
N ALA A 334 19.71 -114.86 105.72
CA ALA A 334 20.97 -115.47 106.11
C ALA A 334 20.87 -116.15 107.49
N GLU A 335 20.14 -115.56 108.44
CA GLU A 335 19.75 -116.20 109.71
C GLU A 335 18.91 -117.46 109.45
N LYS A 336 17.91 -117.38 108.55
CA LYS A 336 17.07 -118.51 108.18
C LYS A 336 17.82 -119.61 107.41
N GLU A 337 18.79 -119.26 106.55
CA GLU A 337 19.60 -120.22 105.77
C GLU A 337 20.63 -120.92 106.66
N ASN A 338 21.18 -120.23 107.66
CA ASN A 338 21.95 -120.85 108.75
C ASN A 338 21.09 -121.82 109.57
N LEU A 339 19.80 -121.53 109.75
CA LEU A 339 18.83 -122.46 110.33
C LEU A 339 18.50 -123.65 109.40
N GLN A 340 18.43 -123.41 108.08
CA GLN A 340 17.97 -124.38 107.08
C GLN A 340 19.07 -125.38 106.67
N LYS A 341 20.36 -125.03 106.78
CA LYS A 341 21.48 -125.97 106.61
C LYS A 341 21.52 -127.10 107.65
N ALA A 342 20.68 -127.05 108.69
CA ALA A 342 20.54 -128.10 109.70
C ALA A 342 19.49 -129.18 109.36
N PHE A 343 18.68 -129.05 108.30
CA PHE A 343 17.50 -129.92 108.08
C PHE A 343 17.40 -130.55 106.67
N LEU A 344 18.22 -131.59 106.48
CA LEU A 344 17.98 -132.86 105.74
C LEU A 344 17.61 -132.89 104.22
N LEU A 345 18.10 -133.96 103.58
CA LEU A 345 17.92 -134.38 102.18
C LEU A 345 16.52 -134.96 101.86
N THR A 346 16.00 -134.78 100.62
CA THR A 346 15.47 -135.85 99.69
C THR A 346 14.94 -135.27 98.34
N VAL A 347 14.42 -136.10 97.42
CA VAL A 347 14.53 -135.95 95.93
C VAL A 347 13.13 -135.87 95.18
N PRO A 348 12.87 -136.17 93.86
CA PRO A 348 12.20 -135.22 92.93
C PRO A 348 10.99 -135.78 92.09
N ASN A 349 10.80 -135.30 90.83
CA ASN A 349 9.95 -135.73 89.66
C ASN A 349 8.59 -135.01 89.44
N LYS A 350 8.29 -134.41 88.25
CA LYS A 350 7.85 -134.92 86.90
C LYS A 350 6.34 -135.29 86.87
N GLU A 351 5.54 -135.19 85.79
CA GLU A 351 5.67 -134.88 84.33
C GLU A 351 4.25 -134.50 83.78
N ASP A 352 4.11 -133.98 82.55
CA ASP A 352 3.00 -134.32 81.60
C ASP A 352 3.03 -133.52 80.29
N ASP A 353 3.21 -134.20 79.14
CA ASP A 353 3.22 -133.60 77.78
C ASP A 353 2.37 -134.43 76.79
N SER A 354 1.05 -134.22 76.81
CA SER A 354 0.13 -134.87 75.85
C SER A 354 -1.08 -134.03 75.41
N PHE A 355 -1.39 -132.92 76.09
CA PHE A 355 -2.56 -132.09 75.80
C PHE A 355 -2.37 -131.11 74.62
N LEU A 356 -1.14 -130.67 74.32
CA LEU A 356 -0.91 -129.62 73.32
C LEU A 356 -1.14 -130.05 71.86
N LYS A 357 -1.01 -131.35 71.53
CA LYS A 357 -1.04 -131.81 70.13
C LYS A 357 -2.43 -131.72 69.47
N GLU A 358 -3.52 -131.81 70.23
CA GLU A 358 -4.88 -131.72 69.66
C GLU A 358 -5.35 -130.26 69.45
N GLN A 359 -4.80 -129.29 70.19
CA GLN A 359 -5.11 -127.87 69.96
C GLN A 359 -4.53 -127.34 68.65
N LEU A 360 -3.36 -127.85 68.21
CA LEU A 360 -2.68 -127.37 67.02
C LEU A 360 -3.50 -127.60 65.74
N ARG A 361 -4.15 -128.77 65.63
CA ARG A 361 -4.95 -129.15 64.45
C ARG A 361 -6.15 -128.22 64.22
N LYS A 362 -6.79 -127.72 65.29
CA LYS A 362 -7.91 -126.77 65.19
C LYS A 362 -7.49 -125.37 64.72
N ALA A 363 -6.22 -124.99 64.89
CA ALA A 363 -5.73 -123.70 64.44
C ALA A 363 -5.43 -123.67 62.93
N GLU A 364 -4.98 -124.80 62.35
CA GLU A 364 -4.65 -124.89 60.92
C GLU A 364 -5.89 -124.73 60.02
N ASP A 365 -7.01 -125.39 60.34
CA ASP A 365 -8.26 -125.28 59.57
C ASP A 365 -8.78 -123.82 59.52
N GLN A 366 -8.66 -123.08 60.63
CA GLN A 366 -9.10 -121.68 60.73
C GLN A 366 -8.24 -120.74 59.87
N VAL A 367 -6.93 -121.02 59.75
CA VAL A 367 -6.00 -120.25 58.89
C VAL A 367 -6.27 -120.53 57.41
N GLN A 368 -6.74 -121.73 57.06
CA GLN A 368 -7.02 -122.08 55.66
C GLN A 368 -8.28 -121.35 55.12
N ALA A 369 -9.26 -121.07 55.96
CA ALA A 369 -10.45 -120.29 55.61
C ALA A 369 -10.13 -118.80 55.34
N THR A 370 -9.43 -118.13 56.25
CA THR A 370 -9.06 -116.70 56.08
C THR A 370 -8.15 -116.47 54.87
N ARG A 371 -7.37 -117.48 54.48
CA ARG A 371 -6.53 -117.44 53.27
C ARG A 371 -7.33 -117.40 51.96
N GLN A 372 -8.58 -117.90 51.94
CA GLN A 372 -9.46 -117.78 50.77
C GLN A 372 -10.12 -116.41 50.66
N GLU A 373 -10.49 -115.77 51.78
CA GLU A 373 -11.01 -114.39 51.79
C GLU A 373 -9.98 -113.39 51.24
N VAL A 374 -8.71 -113.53 51.62
CA VAL A 374 -7.61 -112.68 51.11
C VAL A 374 -7.48 -112.79 49.58
N VAL A 375 -7.71 -113.97 48.99
CA VAL A 375 -7.66 -114.15 47.53
C VAL A 375 -8.82 -113.45 46.83
N PHE A 376 -10.03 -113.47 47.42
CA PHE A 376 -11.18 -112.71 46.91
C PHE A 376 -10.93 -111.21 46.95
N LEU A 377 -10.48 -110.67 48.10
CA LEU A 377 -10.15 -109.24 48.24
C LEU A 377 -9.03 -108.80 47.30
N THR A 378 -8.04 -109.65 47.04
CA THR A 378 -6.97 -109.37 46.08
C THR A 378 -7.51 -109.26 44.65
N LYS A 379 -8.53 -110.06 44.30
CA LYS A 379 -9.18 -110.01 42.99
C LYS A 379 -10.01 -108.73 42.83
N GLU A 380 -10.81 -108.37 43.83
CA GLU A 380 -11.58 -107.12 43.83
C GLU A 380 -10.69 -105.88 43.71
N LEU A 381 -9.54 -105.86 44.41
CA LEU A 381 -8.56 -104.78 44.30
C LEU A 381 -7.95 -104.69 42.90
N SER A 382 -7.67 -105.83 42.27
CA SER A 382 -7.19 -105.89 40.87
C SER A 382 -8.24 -105.36 39.89
N ASP A 383 -9.50 -105.77 40.04
CA ASP A 383 -10.61 -105.32 39.20
C ASP A 383 -10.86 -103.80 39.35
N ALA A 384 -10.74 -103.26 40.58
CA ALA A 384 -10.81 -101.81 40.83
C ALA A 384 -9.68 -101.03 40.14
N VAL A 385 -8.43 -101.54 40.17
CA VAL A 385 -7.30 -100.94 39.44
C VAL A 385 -7.55 -100.98 37.92
N ASN A 386 -8.03 -102.11 37.40
CA ASN A 386 -8.36 -102.27 35.98
C ASN A 386 -9.50 -101.35 35.51
N VAL A 387 -10.40 -100.91 36.41
CA VAL A 387 -11.43 -99.90 36.11
C VAL A 387 -10.84 -98.49 36.12
N ARG A 388 -10.00 -98.15 37.12
CA ARG A 388 -9.30 -96.85 37.19
C ARG A 388 -8.44 -96.60 35.94
N ASP A 389 -7.70 -97.61 35.50
CA ASP A 389 -6.76 -97.44 34.39
C ASP A 389 -7.50 -97.29 33.04
N ARG A 390 -8.68 -97.93 32.90
CA ARG A 390 -9.60 -97.68 31.78
C ARG A 390 -10.17 -96.25 31.82
N THR A 391 -10.70 -95.78 32.94
CA THR A 391 -11.24 -94.41 33.02
C THR A 391 -10.18 -93.33 32.81
N MET A 392 -8.92 -93.59 33.17
CA MET A 392 -7.80 -92.69 32.86
C MET A 392 -7.47 -92.66 31.36
N ALA A 393 -7.53 -93.80 30.66
CA ALA A 393 -7.36 -93.87 29.21
C ALA A 393 -8.51 -93.20 28.45
N ASP A 394 -9.75 -93.37 28.91
CA ASP A 394 -10.94 -92.71 28.36
C ASP A 394 -10.86 -91.18 28.53
N LEU A 395 -10.43 -90.70 29.69
CA LEU A 395 -10.19 -89.27 29.95
C LEU A 395 -9.12 -88.68 29.02
N HIS A 396 -8.04 -89.41 28.77
CA HIS A 396 -6.99 -89.00 27.82
C HIS A 396 -7.51 -88.95 26.38
N SER A 397 -8.31 -89.93 25.97
CA SER A 397 -8.93 -89.97 24.64
C SER A 397 -9.94 -88.83 24.45
N ALA A 398 -10.75 -88.54 25.47
CA ALA A 398 -11.68 -87.42 25.48
C ALA A 398 -10.97 -86.05 25.38
N ARG A 399 -9.81 -85.88 26.03
CA ARG A 399 -8.97 -84.67 25.89
C ARG A 399 -8.43 -84.51 24.47
N LEU A 400 -7.98 -85.60 23.85
CA LEU A 400 -7.47 -85.61 22.47
C LEU A 400 -8.56 -85.23 21.44
N GLU A 401 -9.75 -85.79 21.56
CA GLU A 401 -10.89 -85.39 20.73
C GLU A 401 -11.36 -83.95 21.03
N ASN A 402 -11.22 -83.45 22.27
CA ASN A 402 -11.52 -82.05 22.59
C ASN A 402 -10.56 -81.07 21.89
N GLU A 403 -9.26 -81.35 21.89
CA GLU A 403 -8.27 -80.54 21.15
C GLU A 403 -8.46 -80.61 19.62
N LYS A 404 -8.86 -81.78 19.10
CA LYS A 404 -9.25 -81.96 17.70
C LYS A 404 -10.48 -81.13 17.32
N VAL A 405 -11.51 -81.08 18.18
CA VAL A 405 -12.70 -80.22 18.00
C VAL A 405 -12.34 -78.73 18.10
N LYS A 406 -11.46 -78.33 19.03
CA LYS A 406 -10.93 -76.95 19.08
C LYS A 406 -10.21 -76.56 17.79
N LYS A 407 -9.41 -77.47 17.23
CA LYS A 407 -8.70 -77.24 15.96
C LYS A 407 -9.69 -77.08 14.80
N GLN A 408 -10.72 -77.93 14.71
CA GLN A 408 -11.79 -77.80 13.73
C GLN A 408 -12.58 -76.49 13.88
N LEU A 409 -12.83 -76.03 15.11
CA LEU A 409 -13.47 -74.74 15.39
C LEU A 409 -12.60 -73.57 14.92
N ALA A 410 -11.28 -73.62 15.14
CA ALA A 410 -10.34 -72.62 14.66
C ALA A 410 -10.25 -72.59 13.12
N GLU A 411 -10.26 -73.76 12.46
CA GLU A 411 -10.30 -73.88 11.00
C GLU A 411 -11.63 -73.34 10.41
N ALA A 412 -12.77 -73.59 11.07
CA ALA A 412 -14.06 -73.02 10.69
C ALA A 412 -14.12 -71.49 10.87
N MET A 413 -13.54 -70.95 11.95
CA MET A 413 -13.42 -69.50 12.17
C MET A 413 -12.49 -68.83 11.16
N ALA A 414 -11.42 -69.51 10.73
CA ALA A 414 -10.56 -69.04 9.64
C ALA A 414 -11.31 -69.03 8.29
N GLY A 415 -12.11 -70.07 8.01
CA GLY A 415 -12.97 -70.12 6.82
C GLY A 415 -13.95 -68.95 6.75
N LEU A 416 -14.68 -68.67 7.85
CA LEU A 416 -15.68 -67.59 7.90
C LEU A 416 -15.08 -66.19 7.67
N LYS A 417 -13.83 -65.95 8.09
CA LYS A 417 -13.11 -64.69 7.80
C LYS A 417 -12.73 -64.53 6.33
N VAL A 418 -12.50 -65.61 5.59
CA VAL A 418 -12.10 -65.57 4.18
C VAL A 418 -13.30 -65.33 3.25
N THR A 419 -14.51 -65.76 3.63
CA THR A 419 -15.72 -65.61 2.80
C THR A 419 -16.29 -64.19 2.79
N ILE A 420 -16.01 -63.35 3.81
CA ILE A 420 -16.51 -61.97 3.89
C ILE A 420 -15.69 -60.99 3.01
N VAL A 421 -14.47 -61.37 2.61
CA VAL A 421 -13.52 -60.47 1.92
C VAL A 421 -13.47 -60.72 0.39
N LYS A 422 -14.40 -61.51 -0.16
CA LYS A 422 -14.44 -61.82 -1.61
C LYS A 422 -15.84 -61.74 -2.23
N SER A 423 -16.47 -60.58 -2.10
CA SER A 423 -17.42 -60.04 -3.09
C SER A 423 -17.26 -58.52 -3.17
N GLU A 424 -17.24 -57.99 -4.38
CA GLU A 424 -16.81 -56.63 -4.81
C GLU A 424 -17.54 -55.41 -4.17
N PRO A 425 -16.98 -54.17 -4.31
CA PRO A 425 -17.15 -53.08 -3.35
C PRO A 425 -17.78 -51.78 -3.95
N GLU A 426 -17.25 -50.60 -3.59
CA GLU A 426 -17.40 -49.27 -4.25
C GLU A 426 -18.60 -48.34 -3.95
N LYS A 427 -19.50 -48.61 -2.98
CA LYS A 427 -20.55 -47.62 -2.61
C LYS A 427 -20.68 -47.24 -1.13
N THR A 428 -20.10 -48.00 -0.21
CA THR A 428 -20.16 -47.70 1.22
C THR A 428 -19.00 -46.83 1.68
N ASP A 429 -17.78 -47.10 1.21
CA ASP A 429 -16.57 -46.45 1.73
C ASP A 429 -16.50 -44.95 1.38
N THR A 430 -16.94 -44.57 0.17
CA THR A 430 -17.02 -43.16 -0.24
C THR A 430 -18.03 -42.39 0.61
N VAL A 431 -19.24 -42.93 0.80
CA VAL A 431 -20.29 -42.32 1.63
C VAL A 431 -19.86 -42.25 3.09
N GLU A 432 -19.22 -43.29 3.63
CA GLU A 432 -18.72 -43.27 5.01
C GLU A 432 -17.57 -42.27 5.20
N GLN A 433 -16.67 -42.14 4.23
CA GLN A 433 -15.57 -41.17 4.27
C GLN A 433 -16.04 -39.72 4.02
N GLU A 434 -17.14 -39.53 3.30
CA GLU A 434 -17.82 -38.24 3.14
C GLU A 434 -18.57 -37.84 4.43
N LEU A 435 -19.36 -38.75 5.02
CA LEU A 435 -19.97 -38.52 6.34
C LEU A 435 -18.93 -38.26 7.43
N ARG A 436 -17.78 -38.95 7.43
CA ARG A 436 -16.70 -38.69 8.39
C ARG A 436 -16.13 -37.27 8.24
N ARG A 437 -15.90 -36.80 7.00
CA ARG A 437 -15.47 -35.42 6.73
C ARG A 437 -16.54 -34.39 7.11
N GLU A 438 -17.82 -34.66 6.83
CA GLU A 438 -18.92 -33.78 7.20
C GLU A 438 -19.11 -33.70 8.72
N VAL A 439 -18.96 -34.82 9.44
CA VAL A 439 -18.93 -34.85 10.91
C VAL A 439 -17.73 -34.08 11.48
N GLU A 440 -16.57 -34.10 10.83
CA GLU A 440 -15.40 -33.30 11.24
C GLU A 440 -15.58 -31.80 10.97
N ASP A 441 -16.12 -31.41 9.81
CA ASP A 441 -16.45 -30.00 9.51
C ASP A 441 -17.55 -29.47 10.44
N LEU A 442 -18.61 -30.26 10.70
CA LEU A 442 -19.66 -29.89 11.66
C LEU A 442 -19.11 -29.74 13.08
N LYS A 443 -18.17 -30.60 13.52
CA LYS A 443 -17.47 -30.44 14.80
C LYS A 443 -16.64 -29.17 14.84
N LEU A 444 -15.89 -28.86 13.77
CA LEU A 444 -15.10 -27.63 13.69
C LEU A 444 -16.00 -26.38 13.70
N ARG A 445 -17.10 -26.41 12.96
CA ARG A 445 -18.08 -25.31 12.89
C ARG A 445 -18.82 -25.10 14.21
N LEU A 446 -19.16 -26.18 14.93
CA LEU A 446 -19.67 -26.14 16.30
C LEU A 446 -18.64 -25.58 17.28
N GLN A 447 -17.36 -25.96 17.16
CA GLN A 447 -16.28 -25.43 17.99
C GLN A 447 -16.08 -23.92 17.75
N MET A 448 -16.02 -23.48 16.49
CA MET A 448 -15.95 -22.05 16.14
C MET A 448 -17.16 -21.26 16.63
N ALA A 449 -18.37 -21.81 16.49
CA ALA A 449 -19.58 -21.19 17.04
C ALA A 449 -19.52 -21.10 18.57
N ALA A 450 -19.07 -22.15 19.26
CA ALA A 450 -18.89 -22.15 20.72
C ALA A 450 -17.83 -21.13 21.18
N ASP A 451 -16.74 -20.96 20.43
CA ASP A 451 -15.71 -19.96 20.74
C ASP A 451 -16.20 -18.53 20.45
N HIS A 452 -16.93 -18.31 19.36
CA HIS A 452 -17.61 -17.03 19.11
C HIS A 452 -18.66 -16.70 20.18
N TYR A 453 -19.42 -17.70 20.67
CA TYR A 453 -20.31 -17.51 21.83
C TYR A 453 -19.54 -17.18 23.12
N LYS A 454 -18.36 -17.76 23.36
CA LYS A 454 -17.49 -17.38 24.49
C LYS A 454 -16.97 -15.94 24.33
N GLU A 455 -16.65 -15.50 23.13
CA GLU A 455 -16.24 -14.12 22.85
C GLU A 455 -17.39 -13.13 23.02
N LYS A 456 -18.56 -13.41 22.46
CA LYS A 456 -19.78 -12.62 22.71
C LYS A 456 -20.15 -12.60 24.19
N PHE A 457 -19.96 -13.69 24.94
CA PHE A 457 -20.15 -13.69 26.39
C PHE A 457 -19.12 -12.81 27.12
N LYS A 458 -17.84 -12.82 26.71
CA LYS A 458 -16.82 -11.90 27.25
C LYS A 458 -17.17 -10.44 26.93
N GLU A 459 -17.63 -10.14 25.71
CA GLU A 459 -18.05 -8.80 25.31
C GLU A 459 -19.28 -8.34 26.08
N CYS A 460 -20.32 -9.19 26.19
CA CYS A 460 -21.49 -8.92 27.03
C CYS A 460 -21.11 -8.73 28.51
N GLN A 461 -20.14 -9.48 29.04
CA GLN A 461 -19.63 -9.25 30.40
C GLN A 461 -18.86 -7.92 30.51
N ARG A 462 -18.13 -7.51 29.47
CA ARG A 462 -17.40 -6.23 29.40
C ARG A 462 -18.36 -5.04 29.30
N LEU A 463 -19.40 -5.17 28.48
CA LEU A 463 -20.50 -4.23 28.35
C LEU A 463 -21.34 -4.17 29.62
N GLN A 464 -21.67 -5.30 30.27
CA GLN A 464 -22.34 -5.31 31.58
C GLN A 464 -21.49 -4.60 32.64
N LYS A 465 -20.16 -4.76 32.62
CA LYS A 465 -19.24 -4.02 33.49
C LYS A 465 -19.24 -2.51 33.17
N GLN A 466 -19.33 -2.11 31.90
CA GLN A 466 -19.47 -0.70 31.51
C GLN A 466 -20.85 -0.12 31.89
N VAL A 467 -21.94 -0.85 31.65
CA VAL A 467 -23.31 -0.47 32.04
C VAL A 467 -23.44 -0.37 33.56
N ASN A 468 -22.84 -1.29 34.33
CA ASN A 468 -22.78 -1.15 35.79
C ASN A 468 -21.95 0.09 36.18
N LYS A 469 -20.78 0.31 35.57
CA LYS A 469 -19.92 1.50 35.82
C LYS A 469 -20.67 2.81 35.49
N LEU A 470 -21.53 2.83 34.47
CA LEU A 470 -22.40 3.96 34.11
C LEU A 470 -23.65 4.06 35.01
N THR A 471 -24.23 2.95 35.46
CA THR A 471 -25.37 2.91 36.39
C THR A 471 -24.97 3.39 37.78
N ASP A 472 -23.73 3.08 38.21
CA ASP A 472 -23.14 3.58 39.44
C ASP A 472 -22.75 5.07 39.30
N GLN A 473 -22.21 5.50 38.14
CA GLN A 473 -21.98 6.93 37.85
C GLN A 473 -23.28 7.74 37.76
N SER A 474 -24.40 7.12 37.35
CA SER A 474 -25.75 7.71 37.38
C SER A 474 -26.37 7.78 38.79
N LYS A 475 -25.68 7.29 39.85
CA LYS A 475 -26.19 7.26 41.23
C LYS A 475 -25.41 8.12 42.23
N THR A 476 -24.59 9.05 41.76
CA THR A 476 -23.94 10.07 42.59
C THR A 476 -24.11 11.47 41.99
N GLY A 477 -25.29 12.10 42.16
CA GLY A 477 -25.54 13.38 41.48
C GLY A 477 -26.79 14.21 41.81
N SER A 478 -27.63 13.89 42.82
CA SER A 478 -28.54 14.89 43.41
C SER A 478 -29.10 14.48 44.78
N GLN A 479 -29.17 15.42 45.71
CA GLN A 479 -29.90 15.29 46.98
C GLN A 479 -31.26 15.97 46.84
N GLN A 480 -32.35 15.36 47.33
CA GLN A 480 -33.13 15.87 48.47
C GLN A 480 -34.45 15.10 48.73
N LYS A 481 -34.57 14.63 49.99
CA LYS A 481 -35.69 14.89 50.92
C LYS A 481 -37.12 14.40 50.57
N VAL A 482 -37.70 13.61 51.48
CA VAL A 482 -39.04 13.74 52.15
C VAL A 482 -39.62 12.35 52.52
N THR A 483 -39.89 12.14 53.82
CA THR A 483 -40.90 11.29 54.57
C THR A 483 -41.69 10.18 53.82
N ASP A 484 -42.19 9.07 54.37
CA ASP A 484 -42.32 8.49 55.74
C ASP A 484 -42.98 7.08 55.60
N ALA A 485 -43.30 6.22 56.60
CA ALA A 485 -43.02 6.08 58.05
C ALA A 485 -43.47 4.66 58.52
N SER A 486 -43.01 4.21 59.71
CA SER A 486 -43.59 3.08 60.50
C SER A 486 -43.38 1.66 59.89
N ILE A 487 -43.26 0.54 60.63
CA ILE A 487 -43.87 0.14 61.92
C ILE A 487 -42.89 -0.74 62.74
N ASN A 488 -42.80 -0.48 64.06
CA ASN A 488 -42.56 -1.35 65.25
C ASN A 488 -41.93 -2.77 65.07
N THR A 489 -41.08 -3.26 65.98
CA THR A 489 -41.48 -3.59 67.38
C THR A 489 -40.29 -3.76 68.33
N ASP A 490 -40.44 -3.28 69.57
CA ASP A 490 -39.50 -3.39 70.70
C ASP A 490 -39.48 -4.77 71.40
N GLY A 491 -38.44 -5.02 72.21
CA GLY A 491 -38.40 -6.15 73.15
C GLY A 491 -37.09 -6.23 73.95
N ALA A 492 -36.99 -5.49 75.06
CA ALA A 492 -35.78 -5.35 75.87
C ALA A 492 -35.85 -6.03 77.27
N SER A 493 -34.72 -5.97 78.01
CA SER A 493 -34.45 -6.41 79.43
C SER A 493 -33.68 -7.75 79.54
N ALA A 494 -32.50 -7.86 80.17
CA ALA A 494 -32.06 -7.55 81.55
C ALA A 494 -32.60 -8.57 82.59
N SER A 495 -31.86 -9.06 83.61
CA SER A 495 -30.46 -8.90 84.08
C SER A 495 -30.11 -9.87 85.24
N ALA A 496 -28.82 -10.18 85.47
CA ALA A 496 -28.22 -10.70 86.74
C ALA A 496 -28.63 -12.14 87.20
N ASP A 497 -27.97 -12.88 88.11
CA ASP A 497 -26.73 -12.68 88.92
C ASP A 497 -26.14 -14.02 89.53
N VAL A 498 -24.93 -13.96 90.12
CA VAL A 498 -24.29 -14.79 91.19
C VAL A 498 -23.88 -16.30 91.02
N LYS A 499 -22.55 -16.52 91.20
CA LYS A 499 -21.72 -17.65 91.78
C LYS A 499 -22.27 -19.07 92.05
N SER A 500 -21.42 -20.08 91.74
CA SER A 500 -20.72 -20.92 92.75
C SER A 500 -19.54 -21.76 92.21
N THR A 501 -18.50 -21.96 93.03
CA THR A 501 -17.37 -22.93 92.93
C THR A 501 -17.54 -23.99 94.06
N PRO A 502 -16.82 -25.15 94.17
CA PRO A 502 -15.36 -25.32 93.91
C PRO A 502 -14.82 -26.72 93.44
N ALA A 503 -13.50 -26.75 93.16
CA ALA A 503 -12.54 -27.89 93.27
C ALA A 503 -12.76 -29.18 92.44
N GLU A 504 -11.75 -30.00 92.06
CA GLU A 504 -10.27 -29.91 91.97
C GLU A 504 -9.79 -31.07 91.05
N PHE A 505 -8.66 -30.91 90.34
CA PHE A 505 -7.57 -31.89 90.04
C PHE A 505 -6.72 -31.44 88.83
N GLY A 506 -5.43 -31.81 88.79
CA GLY A 506 -4.42 -31.32 87.82
C GLY A 506 -4.61 -31.77 86.36
N PHE A 507 -3.82 -31.33 85.37
CA PHE A 507 -2.38 -31.04 85.41
C PHE A 507 -1.94 -29.94 84.41
N THR A 508 -0.68 -29.50 84.53
CA THR A 508 0.06 -28.46 83.77
C THR A 508 -0.18 -28.31 82.25
N LEU A 509 -0.52 -27.09 81.78
CA LEU A 509 -0.11 -26.47 80.49
C LEU A 509 -0.79 -25.09 80.29
N SER A 510 -0.15 -23.97 80.71
CA SER A 510 -0.79 -22.63 80.60
C SER A 510 0.08 -21.50 80.04
N GLU A 511 1.39 -21.69 79.86
CA GLU A 511 2.29 -20.60 79.46
C GLU A 511 2.47 -20.53 77.92
N THR A 512 2.54 -21.69 77.26
CA THR A 512 2.66 -21.81 75.80
C THR A 512 1.42 -21.34 75.02
N ILE A 513 0.22 -21.36 75.62
CA ILE A 513 -1.04 -21.02 74.93
C ILE A 513 -1.16 -19.51 74.69
N SER A 514 -0.71 -18.69 75.65
CA SER A 514 -0.71 -17.23 75.53
C SER A 514 0.27 -16.74 74.47
N GLU A 515 1.45 -17.35 74.40
CA GLU A 515 2.48 -16.99 73.42
C GLU A 515 2.13 -17.46 71.99
N LEU A 516 1.48 -18.63 71.85
CA LEU A 516 0.97 -19.06 70.54
C LEU A 516 -0.09 -18.10 69.98
N LYS A 517 -0.95 -17.56 70.87
CA LYS A 517 -2.04 -16.65 70.50
C LYS A 517 -1.53 -15.27 70.06
N THR A 518 -0.56 -14.69 70.77
CA THR A 518 0.05 -13.41 70.37
C THR A 518 0.87 -13.54 69.08
N LYS A 519 1.62 -14.65 68.93
CA LYS A 519 2.40 -14.94 67.72
C LYS A 519 1.50 -15.18 66.50
N GLY A 520 0.34 -15.81 66.69
CA GLY A 520 -0.72 -15.92 65.70
C GLY A 520 -1.25 -14.55 65.23
N GLN A 521 -1.61 -13.68 66.17
CA GLN A 521 -2.08 -12.32 65.87
C GLN A 521 -1.04 -11.45 65.15
N VAL A 522 0.25 -11.55 65.51
CA VAL A 522 1.32 -10.84 64.80
C VAL A 522 1.49 -11.37 63.36
N CYS A 523 1.37 -12.68 63.15
CA CYS A 523 1.36 -13.28 61.81
C CYS A 523 0.16 -12.81 60.97
N GLU A 524 -1.04 -12.72 61.55
CA GLU A 524 -2.24 -12.21 60.86
C GLU A 524 -2.12 -10.72 60.54
N MET A 525 -1.62 -9.90 61.48
CA MET A 525 -1.38 -8.47 61.25
C MET A 525 -0.32 -8.23 60.17
N THR A 526 0.76 -9.03 60.16
CA THR A 526 1.80 -8.98 59.11
C THR A 526 1.22 -9.38 57.75
N ARG A 527 0.38 -10.42 57.69
CA ARG A 527 -0.34 -10.84 56.48
C ARG A 527 -1.29 -9.74 55.99
N ALA A 528 -2.05 -9.13 56.88
CA ALA A 528 -2.97 -8.03 56.55
C ALA A 528 -2.23 -6.78 56.03
N ILE A 529 -1.05 -6.45 56.58
CA ILE A 529 -0.19 -5.37 56.08
C ILE A 529 0.37 -5.71 54.69
N ALA A 530 0.84 -6.93 54.47
CA ALA A 530 1.30 -7.40 53.16
C ALA A 530 0.17 -7.33 52.11
N GLU A 531 -1.02 -7.85 52.42
CA GLU A 531 -2.21 -7.75 51.58
C GLU A 531 -2.63 -6.29 51.31
N LYS A 532 -2.57 -5.40 52.31
CA LYS A 532 -2.90 -3.98 52.13
C LYS A 532 -1.88 -3.28 51.22
N THR A 533 -0.61 -3.67 51.31
CA THR A 533 0.49 -3.15 50.47
C THR A 533 0.37 -3.67 49.03
N GLU A 534 0.01 -4.94 48.85
CA GLU A 534 -0.36 -5.57 47.57
C GLU A 534 -1.54 -4.85 46.91
N LYS A 535 -2.64 -4.67 47.66
CA LYS A 535 -3.84 -3.96 47.21
C LYS A 535 -3.53 -2.50 46.82
N TYR A 536 -2.70 -1.81 47.60
CA TYR A 536 -2.23 -0.45 47.28
C TYR A 536 -1.38 -0.40 46.00
N ARG A 537 -0.40 -1.30 45.85
CA ARG A 537 0.42 -1.44 44.63
C ARG A 537 -0.46 -1.70 43.40
N LYS A 538 -1.44 -2.61 43.50
CA LYS A 538 -2.38 -2.92 42.41
C LYS A 538 -3.29 -1.74 42.07
N CYS A 539 -3.76 -1.00 43.07
CA CYS A 539 -4.55 0.21 42.86
C CYS A 539 -3.72 1.34 42.21
N LYS A 540 -2.46 1.51 42.61
CA LYS A 540 -1.51 2.45 41.99
C LYS A 540 -1.25 2.11 40.52
N GLN A 541 -1.08 0.83 40.19
CA GLN A 541 -0.92 0.39 38.80
C GLN A 541 -2.17 0.70 37.97
N LEU A 542 -3.36 0.33 38.47
CA LEU A 542 -4.63 0.61 37.78
C LEU A 542 -4.85 2.12 37.53
N LEU A 543 -4.43 2.98 38.46
CA LEU A 543 -4.48 4.44 38.28
C LEU A 543 -3.55 4.91 37.15
N LEU A 544 -2.34 4.36 37.05
CA LEU A 544 -1.40 4.67 35.98
C LEU A 544 -1.90 4.15 34.62
N ASP A 545 -2.45 2.93 34.59
CA ASP A 545 -3.03 2.33 33.38
C ASP A 545 -4.25 3.12 32.89
N GLU A 546 -5.15 3.57 33.79
CA GLU A 546 -6.30 4.40 33.41
C GLU A 546 -5.85 5.80 32.97
N LYS A 547 -4.83 6.39 33.61
CA LYS A 547 -4.24 7.66 33.17
C LYS A 547 -3.62 7.55 31.77
N ALA A 548 -2.93 6.45 31.47
CA ALA A 548 -2.38 6.18 30.15
C ALA A 548 -3.48 6.06 29.08
N LYS A 549 -4.61 5.40 29.39
CA LYS A 549 -5.78 5.35 28.50
C LYS A 549 -6.42 6.72 28.30
N CYS A 550 -6.58 7.51 29.36
CA CYS A 550 -7.10 8.89 29.25
C CYS A 550 -6.23 9.76 28.33
N ASN A 551 -4.90 9.63 28.42
CA ASN A 551 -3.99 10.29 27.50
C ASN A 551 -4.18 9.78 26.05
N GLY A 552 -4.28 8.46 25.85
CA GLY A 552 -4.56 7.87 24.53
C GLY A 552 -5.86 8.39 23.90
N TYR A 553 -6.93 8.49 24.68
CA TYR A 553 -8.20 9.08 24.21
C TYR A 553 -8.07 10.58 23.89
N ALA A 554 -7.25 11.33 24.63
CA ALA A 554 -6.97 12.73 24.31
C ALA A 554 -6.18 12.88 23.00
N ASP A 555 -5.19 12.00 22.76
CA ASP A 555 -4.43 11.96 21.51
C ASP A 555 -5.29 11.54 20.31
N GLU A 556 -6.21 10.60 20.49
CA GLU A 556 -7.20 10.21 19.48
C GLU A 556 -8.17 11.35 19.16
N LEU A 557 -8.67 12.05 20.19
CA LEU A 557 -9.53 13.22 20.03
C LEU A 557 -8.79 14.34 19.27
N ALA A 558 -7.54 14.65 19.62
CA ALA A 558 -6.73 15.64 18.93
C ALA A 558 -6.48 15.28 17.44
N LYS A 559 -6.27 13.98 17.14
CA LYS A 559 -6.16 13.49 15.74
C LYS A 559 -7.49 13.63 14.98
N LEU A 560 -8.63 13.38 15.63
CA LEU A 560 -9.95 13.58 15.04
C LEU A 560 -10.25 15.07 14.80
N GLU A 561 -9.90 15.95 15.73
CA GLU A 561 -10.00 17.40 15.53
C GLU A 561 -9.15 17.90 14.36
N LEU A 562 -7.92 17.39 14.21
CA LEU A 562 -7.05 17.74 13.09
C LEU A 562 -7.67 17.33 11.75
N LYS A 563 -8.14 16.07 11.66
CA LYS A 563 -8.85 15.55 10.47
C LYS A 563 -10.12 16.34 10.16
N TRP A 564 -10.88 16.74 11.19
CA TRP A 564 -12.06 17.58 11.01
C TRP A 564 -11.70 18.97 10.47
N LYS A 565 -10.66 19.62 11.00
CA LYS A 565 -10.15 20.92 10.51
C LYS A 565 -9.66 20.82 9.06
N GLU A 566 -9.03 19.71 8.68
CA GLU A 566 -8.62 19.43 7.30
C GLU A 566 -9.83 19.21 6.38
N GLN A 567 -10.82 18.40 6.80
CA GLN A 567 -12.06 18.19 6.06
C GLN A 567 -12.84 19.50 5.83
N VAL A 568 -12.86 20.40 6.82
CA VAL A 568 -13.45 21.74 6.67
C VAL A 568 -12.70 22.57 5.63
N LYS A 569 -11.36 22.62 5.67
CA LYS A 569 -10.56 23.31 4.64
C LYS A 569 -10.82 22.77 3.24
N ILE A 570 -10.93 21.45 3.07
CA ILE A 570 -11.26 20.81 1.79
C ILE A 570 -12.66 21.24 1.35
N SER A 571 -13.65 21.20 2.25
CA SER A 571 -15.03 21.64 1.96
C SER A 571 -15.09 23.10 1.51
N ASP A 572 -14.39 24.01 2.18
CA ASP A 572 -14.38 25.42 1.85
C ASP A 572 -13.63 25.72 0.54
N ASN A 573 -12.55 24.99 0.24
CA ASN A 573 -11.89 25.06 -1.07
C ASN A 573 -12.81 24.56 -2.20
N VAL A 574 -13.55 23.47 -1.99
CA VAL A 574 -14.53 22.97 -2.98
C VAL A 574 -15.67 23.98 -3.19
N LYS A 575 -16.20 24.61 -2.13
CA LYS A 575 -17.18 25.71 -2.25
C LYS A 575 -16.62 26.88 -3.05
N LEU A 576 -15.36 27.26 -2.82
CA LEU A 576 -14.71 28.35 -3.55
C LEU A 576 -14.53 28.03 -5.04
N GLN A 577 -14.16 26.79 -5.38
CA GLN A 577 -14.10 26.36 -6.79
C GLN A 577 -15.49 26.31 -7.44
N LEU A 578 -16.52 25.85 -6.72
CA LEU A 578 -17.89 25.83 -7.21
C LEU A 578 -18.41 27.25 -7.48
N ALA A 579 -18.16 28.21 -6.58
CA ALA A 579 -18.51 29.62 -6.78
C ALA A 579 -17.79 30.22 -8.01
N LYS A 580 -16.49 29.98 -8.17
CA LYS A 580 -15.73 30.42 -9.37
C LYS A 580 -16.28 29.83 -10.67
N MET A 581 -16.73 28.57 -10.64
CA MET A 581 -17.33 27.90 -11.78
C MET A 581 -18.73 28.45 -12.10
N GLU A 582 -19.53 28.75 -11.07
CA GLU A 582 -20.85 29.41 -11.21
C GLU A 582 -20.71 30.82 -11.81
N ASP A 583 -19.77 31.63 -11.31
CA ASP A 583 -19.48 32.96 -11.86
C ASP A 583 -19.01 32.88 -13.32
N HIS A 584 -18.15 31.91 -13.67
CA HIS A 584 -17.72 31.68 -15.05
C HIS A 584 -18.90 31.33 -15.97
N PHE A 585 -19.78 30.41 -15.56
CA PHE A 585 -20.98 30.10 -16.34
C PHE A 585 -21.95 31.29 -16.47
N LYS A 586 -22.05 32.11 -15.42
CA LYS A 586 -22.86 33.33 -15.43
C LYS A 586 -22.33 34.38 -16.40
N VAL A 587 -21.00 34.52 -16.51
CA VAL A 587 -20.35 35.38 -17.53
C VAL A 587 -20.62 34.83 -18.94
N GLN A 588 -20.48 33.52 -19.16
CA GLN A 588 -20.79 32.90 -20.46
C GLN A 588 -22.25 33.06 -20.87
N LEU A 589 -23.19 32.93 -19.92
CA LEU A 589 -24.61 33.18 -20.17
C LEU A 589 -24.87 34.64 -20.56
N ALA A 590 -24.28 35.61 -19.85
CA ALA A 590 -24.41 37.03 -20.17
C ALA A 590 -23.76 37.40 -21.52
N GLU A 591 -22.70 36.70 -21.93
CA GLU A 591 -22.09 36.86 -23.25
C GLU A 591 -22.99 36.28 -24.36
N LYS A 592 -23.56 35.08 -24.16
CA LYS A 592 -24.50 34.48 -25.12
C LYS A 592 -25.80 35.28 -25.22
N GLU A 593 -26.28 35.86 -24.11
CA GLU A 593 -27.41 36.79 -24.12
C GLU A 593 -27.08 38.06 -24.93
N ARG A 594 -25.85 38.59 -24.82
CA ARG A 594 -25.39 39.73 -25.64
C ARG A 594 -25.36 39.38 -27.14
N GLU A 595 -24.81 38.22 -27.51
CA GLU A 595 -24.77 37.72 -28.89
C GLU A 595 -26.18 37.53 -29.46
N ILE A 596 -27.11 36.97 -28.68
CA ILE A 596 -28.52 36.83 -29.06
C ILE A 596 -29.16 38.21 -29.28
N ASN A 597 -28.90 39.18 -28.41
CA ASN A 597 -29.44 40.54 -28.56
C ASN A 597 -28.86 41.27 -29.80
N GLU A 598 -27.57 41.08 -30.10
CA GLU A 598 -26.93 41.62 -31.30
C GLU A 598 -27.50 40.99 -32.58
N LEU A 599 -27.63 39.66 -32.62
CA LEU A 599 -28.28 38.96 -33.74
C LEU A 599 -29.75 39.37 -33.91
N THR A 600 -30.47 39.59 -32.81
CA THR A 600 -31.86 40.09 -32.84
C THR A 600 -31.93 41.50 -33.43
N SER A 601 -31.02 42.40 -33.03
CA SER A 601 -30.89 43.73 -33.63
C SER A 601 -30.58 43.68 -35.13
N HIS A 602 -29.66 42.81 -35.57
CA HIS A 602 -29.37 42.60 -36.99
C HIS A 602 -30.59 42.06 -37.77
N LEU A 603 -31.37 41.14 -37.18
CA LEU A 603 -32.60 40.65 -37.78
C LEU A 603 -33.69 41.74 -37.86
N GLU A 604 -33.82 42.61 -36.86
CA GLU A 604 -34.72 43.77 -36.92
C GLU A 604 -34.33 44.75 -38.02
N ILE A 605 -33.04 45.08 -38.14
CA ILE A 605 -32.52 45.97 -39.19
C ILE A 605 -32.79 45.36 -40.56
N PHE A 606 -32.41 44.10 -40.78
CA PHE A 606 -32.67 43.39 -42.03
C PHE A 606 -34.15 43.31 -42.38
N THR A 607 -35.03 43.16 -41.39
CA THR A 607 -36.49 43.16 -41.59
C THR A 607 -36.98 44.54 -42.01
N ARG A 608 -36.51 45.62 -41.38
CA ARG A 608 -36.84 47.01 -41.79
C ARG A 608 -36.32 47.33 -43.19
N GLU A 609 -35.10 46.90 -43.54
CA GLU A 609 -34.55 47.06 -44.89
C GLU A 609 -35.39 46.32 -45.93
N LYS A 610 -35.81 45.08 -45.63
CA LYS A 610 -36.71 44.31 -46.49
C LYS A 610 -38.08 44.96 -46.64
N GLU A 611 -38.63 45.56 -45.59
CA GLU A 611 -39.88 46.33 -45.66
C GLU A 611 -39.72 47.62 -46.48
N LEU A 612 -38.62 48.37 -46.33
CA LEU A 612 -38.33 49.53 -47.18
C LEU A 612 -38.18 49.13 -48.65
N LYS A 613 -37.47 48.03 -48.93
CA LYS A 613 -37.30 47.47 -50.28
C LYS A 613 -38.66 47.11 -50.88
N GLY A 614 -39.48 46.35 -50.16
CA GLY A 614 -40.83 45.99 -50.61
C GLY A 614 -41.76 47.19 -50.81
N ARG A 615 -41.62 48.27 -50.01
CA ARG A 615 -42.35 49.53 -50.22
C ARG A 615 -41.88 50.29 -51.46
N LEU A 616 -40.57 50.32 -51.75
CA LEU A 616 -40.02 50.91 -52.96
C LEU A 616 -40.46 50.14 -54.22
N ASP A 617 -40.41 48.81 -54.17
CA ASP A 617 -40.86 47.96 -55.27
C ASP A 617 -42.38 48.13 -55.52
N SER A 618 -43.20 48.19 -54.45
CA SER A 618 -44.64 48.50 -54.53
C SER A 618 -44.93 49.90 -55.08
N GLN A 619 -44.05 50.87 -54.84
CA GLN A 619 -44.19 52.24 -55.35
C GLN A 619 -43.76 52.36 -56.82
N ALA A 620 -42.86 51.49 -57.28
CA ALA A 620 -42.50 51.36 -58.69
C ALA A 620 -43.62 50.73 -59.53
N GLU A 621 -44.33 49.73 -58.99
CA GLU A 621 -45.50 49.13 -59.65
C GLU A 621 -46.72 50.07 -59.70
N GLY A 622 -46.81 51.05 -58.78
CA GLY A 622 -47.93 52.01 -58.71
C GLY A 622 -47.97 53.10 -59.79
N ILE A 623 -47.02 53.14 -60.72
CA ILE A 623 -46.90 54.21 -61.75
C ILE A 623 -47.25 53.70 -63.17
N VAL A 624 -47.51 52.40 -63.36
CA VAL A 624 -47.88 51.83 -64.67
C VAL A 624 -49.30 51.24 -64.67
N ASN A 625 -50.19 51.90 -65.42
CA ASN A 625 -51.54 51.52 -65.84
C ASN A 625 -52.67 51.38 -64.79
N GLY A 626 -53.72 52.17 -65.04
CA GLY A 626 -55.09 51.80 -64.67
C GLY A 626 -55.83 51.10 -65.83
N GLN A 627 -57.11 50.79 -65.58
CA GLN A 627 -58.13 50.22 -66.48
C GLN A 627 -58.19 48.67 -66.66
N ASN A 628 -59.05 48.09 -65.81
CA ASN A 628 -59.98 46.95 -65.99
C ASN A 628 -60.50 46.68 -67.44
N PRO A 629 -61.25 45.57 -67.71
CA PRO A 629 -61.14 44.18 -67.21
C PRO A 629 -61.43 43.07 -68.27
N GLN A 630 -60.93 41.83 -68.12
CA GLN A 630 -61.66 40.57 -68.48
C GLN A 630 -60.84 39.29 -68.19
N SER A 631 -61.55 38.20 -67.85
CA SER A 631 -61.07 36.85 -67.50
C SER A 631 -61.31 35.83 -68.66
N PRO A 632 -60.98 34.52 -68.59
CA PRO A 632 -60.35 33.71 -67.52
C PRO A 632 -59.25 32.71 -68.02
N GLN A 633 -58.83 31.78 -67.14
CA GLN A 633 -57.90 30.62 -67.34
C GLN A 633 -56.39 30.98 -67.29
N GLN A 634 -55.48 30.14 -66.77
CA GLN A 634 -55.61 28.76 -66.26
C GLN A 634 -54.64 28.49 -65.07
N VAL A 635 -54.96 27.48 -64.25
CA VAL A 635 -54.24 27.12 -63.02
C VAL A 635 -52.94 26.36 -63.30
N SER A 636 -51.86 26.65 -62.56
CA SER A 636 -50.81 25.67 -62.25
C SER A 636 -50.16 25.97 -60.90
N HIS A 637 -49.95 24.92 -60.12
CA HIS A 637 -49.60 24.99 -58.71
C HIS A 637 -48.09 25.10 -58.48
N PHE A 638 -47.68 25.95 -57.55
CA PHE A 638 -46.50 25.69 -56.72
C PHE A 638 -46.87 25.83 -55.25
N LEU A 639 -46.70 24.73 -54.52
CA LEU A 639 -46.98 24.63 -53.09
C LEU A 639 -45.84 25.26 -52.30
N ASN A 640 -46.16 26.14 -51.36
CA ASN A 640 -45.25 26.47 -50.26
C ASN A 640 -46.05 26.56 -48.94
N PRO A 641 -45.99 25.55 -48.07
CA PRO A 641 -46.55 25.60 -46.72
C PRO A 641 -45.50 26.28 -45.80
N THR A 642 -45.80 27.17 -44.85
CA THR A 642 -47.03 27.39 -44.08
C THR A 642 -47.07 28.82 -43.50
N SER A 643 -48.24 29.46 -43.48
CA SER A 643 -48.63 30.39 -42.41
C SER A 643 -50.13 30.71 -42.51
N ALA A 644 -50.92 30.07 -41.64
CA ALA A 644 -52.35 30.38 -41.47
C ALA A 644 -52.55 31.35 -40.30
N ASP A 645 -53.69 32.03 -40.33
CA ASP A 645 -53.97 33.24 -39.56
C ASP A 645 -54.41 33.02 -38.09
N ILE A 646 -54.36 34.12 -37.35
CA ILE A 646 -54.48 34.37 -35.90
C ILE A 646 -55.63 33.69 -35.11
N GLY A 647 -55.26 33.15 -33.93
CA GLY A 647 -55.98 33.35 -32.64
C GLY A 647 -56.87 32.21 -32.08
N PRO A 648 -57.26 32.24 -30.79
CA PRO A 648 -56.74 33.02 -29.65
C PRO A 648 -56.14 32.15 -28.51
N VAL A 649 -55.51 32.79 -27.52
CA VAL A 649 -54.81 32.15 -26.36
C VAL A 649 -55.76 31.44 -25.39
N PRO A 650 -55.36 30.27 -24.84
CA PRO A 650 -55.69 29.88 -23.48
C PRO A 650 -54.45 29.60 -22.59
N ALA A 651 -54.59 30.03 -21.33
CA ALA A 651 -53.72 29.92 -20.16
C ALA A 651 -52.51 28.92 -20.15
N VAL A 652 -51.37 29.44 -19.67
CA VAL A 652 -50.20 28.67 -19.21
C VAL A 652 -50.53 27.79 -17.99
N PRO A 653 -50.12 26.51 -17.99
CA PRO A 653 -49.87 25.74 -16.78
C PRO A 653 -48.36 25.76 -16.47
N THR A 654 -47.99 26.36 -15.33
CA THR A 654 -46.60 26.50 -14.90
C THR A 654 -45.98 25.14 -14.53
N ARG A 655 -45.13 24.58 -15.38
CA ARG A 655 -44.24 23.47 -15.00
C ARG A 655 -42.90 23.55 -15.73
N GLN A 656 -41.83 23.77 -14.98
CA GLN A 656 -40.46 23.78 -15.50
C GLN A 656 -40.09 22.41 -16.06
N PRO A 657 -39.30 22.32 -17.15
CA PRO A 657 -38.74 21.05 -17.60
C PRO A 657 -37.68 20.56 -16.59
N VAL A 658 -38.03 19.53 -15.83
CA VAL A 658 -37.10 18.89 -14.88
C VAL A 658 -36.11 18.02 -15.65
N LEU A 659 -34.85 18.46 -15.70
CA LEU A 659 -33.71 17.66 -16.14
C LEU A 659 -33.62 16.38 -15.28
N HIS A 660 -33.98 15.25 -15.86
CA HIS A 660 -33.81 13.94 -15.23
C HIS A 660 -32.39 13.43 -15.48
N PHE A 661 -31.49 13.62 -14.52
CA PHE A 661 -30.31 12.75 -14.40
C PHE A 661 -30.71 11.50 -13.62
N GLY A 662 -30.81 10.36 -14.32
CA GLY A 662 -31.15 9.06 -13.74
C GLY A 662 -30.23 7.97 -14.29
N ASN A 663 -29.68 7.15 -13.38
CA ASN A 663 -28.88 5.98 -13.73
C ASN A 663 -29.79 4.89 -14.33
N PRO A 664 -29.53 4.39 -15.56
CA PRO A 664 -30.42 3.43 -16.24
C PRO A 664 -30.43 2.00 -15.65
N TYR A 665 -29.75 1.75 -14.52
CA TYR A 665 -29.69 0.44 -13.85
C TYR A 665 -30.27 0.42 -12.42
N GLY A 666 -31.08 1.41 -12.03
CA GLY A 666 -31.79 1.42 -10.74
C GLY A 666 -33.17 0.73 -10.80
N PRO A 667 -33.47 -0.27 -9.95
CA PRO A 667 -34.84 -0.76 -9.77
C PRO A 667 -35.69 0.26 -9.01
N GLN A 668 -36.92 0.52 -9.47
CA GLN A 668 -37.79 1.55 -8.88
C GLN A 668 -38.79 0.97 -7.86
N GLU A 669 -38.74 1.55 -6.64
CA GLU A 669 -39.80 1.71 -5.62
C GLU A 669 -40.66 0.52 -5.12
N THR A 670 -40.59 0.31 -3.79
CA THR A 670 -41.79 0.20 -2.95
C THR A 670 -41.64 0.96 -1.62
N ARG A 671 -42.26 2.15 -1.57
CA ARG A 671 -43.03 2.72 -0.45
C ARG A 671 -42.52 2.65 1.00
N ASP A 672 -42.16 3.84 1.49
CA ASP A 672 -42.48 4.46 2.80
C ASP A 672 -43.09 3.58 3.92
N GLY A 673 -42.37 3.46 5.03
CA GLY A 673 -42.78 2.78 6.27
C GLY A 673 -41.71 2.92 7.36
N ALA A 674 -42.12 3.40 8.55
CA ALA A 674 -41.23 3.65 9.69
C ALA A 674 -40.94 2.40 10.53
N ASP A 675 -40.01 2.58 11.49
CA ASP A 675 -39.58 1.68 12.58
C ASP A 675 -38.73 0.44 12.24
N GLY A 676 -37.72 0.23 13.10
CA GLY A 676 -37.41 -1.11 13.61
C GLY A 676 -36.17 -1.84 13.07
N ALA A 677 -35.02 -1.60 13.72
CA ALA A 677 -33.93 -2.57 13.97
C ALA A 677 -33.42 -3.46 12.82
N PHE A 678 -32.16 -3.22 12.40
CA PHE A 678 -31.38 -4.19 11.61
C PHE A 678 -30.27 -4.85 12.44
N TYR A 679 -30.30 -6.18 12.49
CA TYR A 679 -29.14 -7.03 12.74
C TYR A 679 -28.49 -7.38 11.38
N PRO A 680 -27.15 -7.40 11.27
CA PRO A 680 -26.46 -7.87 10.08
C PRO A 680 -25.93 -9.30 10.27
N ASP A 681 -26.42 -10.25 9.47
CA ASP A 681 -25.67 -11.46 9.11
C ASP A 681 -26.36 -12.16 7.91
N GLU A 682 -25.86 -11.93 6.70
CA GLU A 682 -25.86 -12.95 5.65
C GLU A 682 -24.85 -12.57 4.55
N ILE A 683 -23.76 -13.35 4.46
CA ILE A 683 -22.72 -13.24 3.43
C ILE A 683 -22.87 -14.44 2.49
N GLN A 684 -23.05 -14.18 1.20
CA GLN A 684 -22.75 -15.16 0.15
C GLN A 684 -21.56 -14.71 -0.71
N ARG A 685 -20.84 -15.70 -1.25
CA ARG A 685 -19.47 -15.61 -1.77
C ARG A 685 -19.40 -15.14 -3.25
N PRO A 686 -18.22 -14.71 -3.74
CA PRO A 686 -18.09 -14.07 -5.05
C PRO A 686 -17.96 -15.06 -6.22
N PRO A 687 -18.32 -14.66 -7.45
CA PRO A 687 -18.01 -15.40 -8.68
C PRO A 687 -16.68 -14.97 -9.33
N THR A 688 -16.10 -15.91 -10.07
CA THR A 688 -14.79 -15.87 -10.73
C THR A 688 -14.75 -14.99 -11.99
N ARG A 689 -13.56 -14.52 -12.38
CA ARG A 689 -13.28 -13.90 -13.70
C ARG A 689 -13.79 -14.75 -14.88
N THR A 690 -14.45 -14.09 -15.83
CA THR A 690 -14.19 -14.22 -17.28
C THR A 690 -14.80 -13.04 -18.05
N SER A 691 -14.03 -12.45 -18.97
CA SER A 691 -14.58 -11.58 -20.02
C SER A 691 -15.15 -12.43 -21.16
N PRO A 692 -16.20 -11.96 -21.84
CA PRO A 692 -16.04 -11.67 -23.26
C PRO A 692 -16.79 -10.40 -23.70
N TRP A 693 -16.42 -9.87 -24.87
CA TRP A 693 -17.29 -9.46 -25.98
C TRP A 693 -16.42 -8.70 -26.98
N GLY A 694 -16.26 -9.28 -28.17
CA GLY A 694 -15.74 -8.60 -29.34
C GLY A 694 -16.60 -9.01 -30.52
N LEU A 695 -16.99 -8.04 -31.34
CA LEU A 695 -17.67 -8.27 -32.61
C LEU A 695 -17.35 -7.08 -33.51
N GLU A 696 -16.64 -7.33 -34.62
CA GLU A 696 -17.21 -7.17 -35.96
C GLU A 696 -16.22 -7.68 -37.02
N ASP A 697 -16.78 -8.30 -38.07
CA ASP A 697 -16.07 -9.02 -39.12
C ASP A 697 -15.34 -8.08 -40.10
N ASN A 698 -14.27 -8.60 -40.72
CA ASN A 698 -14.08 -8.50 -42.17
C ASN A 698 -13.11 -9.58 -42.67
N VAL A 699 -13.56 -10.38 -43.64
CA VAL A 699 -12.83 -11.54 -44.19
C VAL A 699 -12.31 -11.24 -45.59
N VAL A 700 -11.02 -11.48 -45.85
CA VAL A 700 -10.52 -11.84 -47.20
C VAL A 700 -9.47 -12.94 -47.06
N CYS A 701 -9.64 -14.04 -47.81
CA CYS A 701 -8.71 -15.15 -47.86
C CYS A 701 -7.80 -15.07 -49.09
N SER A 702 -6.51 -15.40 -48.94
CA SER A 702 -5.68 -15.91 -50.03
C SER A 702 -4.53 -16.80 -49.53
N GLN A 703 -4.40 -17.96 -50.17
CA GLN A 703 -3.38 -19.02 -50.02
C GLN A 703 -2.68 -19.19 -51.41
N PRO A 704 -1.69 -20.09 -51.61
CA PRO A 704 -0.58 -20.58 -50.76
C PRO A 704 0.78 -20.73 -51.51
N ALA A 705 1.89 -21.04 -50.80
CA ALA A 705 3.02 -21.93 -51.20
C ALA A 705 4.18 -21.82 -50.19
N ARG A 706 4.64 -22.86 -49.47
CA ARG A 706 5.48 -24.05 -49.80
C ARG A 706 6.99 -23.82 -50.04
N ASN A 707 7.78 -24.15 -49.00
CA ASN A 707 9.15 -24.72 -48.97
C ASN A 707 10.30 -23.87 -49.58
N LEU A 708 11.47 -23.65 -48.95
CA LEU A 708 12.48 -24.68 -48.59
C LEU A 708 13.64 -24.09 -47.74
N SER A 709 14.36 -24.98 -47.04
CA SER A 709 15.79 -24.92 -46.67
C SER A 709 16.29 -24.10 -45.45
N ARG A 710 17.39 -24.63 -44.89
CA ARG A 710 18.21 -24.21 -43.74
C ARG A 710 19.70 -24.49 -44.13
N PRO A 711 20.70 -24.23 -43.26
CA PRO A 711 21.55 -23.04 -43.22
C PRO A 711 22.99 -23.25 -43.77
N ASP A 712 23.77 -22.18 -43.92
CA ASP A 712 25.17 -22.04 -43.44
C ASP A 712 25.77 -20.70 -43.93
N GLY A 713 26.73 -20.12 -43.19
CA GLY A 713 27.39 -18.84 -43.53
C GLY A 713 28.26 -18.29 -42.40
N LEU A 714 29.59 -18.42 -42.54
CA LEU A 714 30.67 -18.21 -41.58
C LEU A 714 31.11 -16.75 -41.35
N GLU A 715 32.05 -16.61 -40.39
CA GLU A 715 33.01 -15.50 -40.14
C GLU A 715 32.43 -14.21 -39.48
N ASP A 716 33.17 -13.53 -38.59
CA ASP A 716 34.64 -13.41 -38.50
C ASP A 716 35.25 -13.44 -37.07
N LEU A 717 36.58 -13.41 -37.00
CA LEU A 717 37.48 -13.72 -35.88
C LEU A 717 37.80 -12.55 -34.93
N ASP A 718 38.31 -12.87 -33.73
CA ASP A 718 39.41 -12.10 -33.14
C ASP A 718 40.33 -13.00 -32.28
N ASP A 719 41.64 -12.80 -32.39
CA ASP A 719 42.68 -13.76 -32.00
C ASP A 719 43.46 -13.29 -30.76
N SER A 720 43.93 -14.21 -29.89
CA SER A 720 45.33 -14.26 -29.41
C SER A 720 45.57 -14.95 -28.04
N ASN A 721 46.69 -15.70 -28.02
CA ASN A 721 47.60 -16.03 -26.91
C ASN A 721 47.44 -17.31 -26.03
N GLN A 722 48.23 -18.32 -26.45
CA GLN A 722 49.31 -18.99 -25.68
C GLN A 722 49.06 -20.25 -24.83
N LEU A 723 49.45 -21.38 -25.45
CA LEU A 723 50.47 -22.37 -25.00
C LEU A 723 50.29 -23.23 -23.72
N LEU A 724 50.01 -24.51 -23.98
CA LEU A 724 50.59 -25.77 -23.40
C LEU A 724 51.69 -25.61 -22.30
N PHE A 725 51.73 -26.40 -21.21
CA PHE A 725 52.05 -27.85 -21.21
C PHE A 725 52.02 -28.50 -19.80
N PHE A 726 51.97 -29.86 -19.77
CA PHE A 726 52.39 -30.81 -18.72
C PHE A 726 51.58 -30.98 -17.40
N GLY A 727 51.45 -32.25 -16.97
CA GLY A 727 51.01 -32.63 -15.61
C GLY A 727 50.26 -33.97 -15.49
N GLN A 728 50.92 -35.10 -15.79
CA GLN A 728 50.37 -36.44 -15.51
C GLN A 728 50.94 -36.98 -14.17
N GLU A 729 50.24 -37.97 -13.58
CA GLU A 729 50.56 -38.70 -12.34
C GLU A 729 50.18 -38.08 -10.99
N THR A 730 49.08 -38.58 -10.42
CA THR A 730 49.18 -39.41 -9.21
C THR A 730 47.97 -40.33 -9.08
N LYS A 731 48.24 -41.63 -8.99
CA LYS A 731 47.26 -42.70 -8.79
C LYS A 731 47.25 -43.06 -7.30
N LEU A 732 46.26 -43.86 -6.88
CA LEU A 732 46.29 -44.69 -5.66
C LEU A 732 45.94 -44.01 -4.31
N MET A 733 44.66 -44.04 -3.91
CA MET A 733 44.19 -44.59 -2.61
C MET A 733 42.67 -44.42 -2.44
N LEU A 734 42.03 -45.44 -1.86
CA LEU A 734 40.59 -45.62 -1.55
C LEU A 734 39.66 -46.06 -2.70
N LYS A 735 39.80 -47.33 -3.11
CA LYS A 735 38.70 -48.13 -3.68
C LYS A 735 38.68 -49.56 -3.10
N ILE A 736 38.66 -49.64 -1.77
CA ILE A 736 38.40 -50.86 -1.00
C ILE A 736 37.57 -50.45 0.22
N LEU A 737 36.24 -50.67 0.18
CA LEU A 737 35.34 -50.90 1.32
C LEU A 737 33.87 -51.01 0.84
N THR A 738 33.62 -52.03 0.02
CA THR A 738 32.28 -52.59 -0.24
C THR A 738 32.43 -54.10 -0.32
N GLU A 739 31.43 -54.82 0.17
CA GLU A 739 31.31 -56.30 0.14
C GLU A 739 32.25 -57.11 1.07
N SER A 740 31.86 -57.24 2.34
CA SER A 740 31.91 -58.53 3.08
C SER A 740 31.24 -58.45 4.45
N CYS A 741 29.96 -58.83 4.52
CA CYS A 741 29.43 -59.55 5.69
C CYS A 741 28.07 -60.19 5.41
N SER A 742 28.08 -61.53 5.30
CA SER A 742 26.91 -62.38 5.52
C SER A 742 27.41 -63.70 6.13
N THR A 743 26.73 -64.19 7.17
CA THR A 743 26.98 -65.48 7.88
C THR A 743 28.30 -65.52 8.69
N THR A 744 28.39 -65.90 9.98
CA THR A 744 27.74 -67.04 10.67
C THR A 744 27.94 -66.97 12.21
N ARG A 745 26.89 -66.80 13.01
CA ARG A 745 26.54 -67.55 14.24
C ARG A 745 25.37 -66.90 14.98
#